data_AF-A0A919AVL3-F1
#
_entry.id   AF-A0A919AVL3-F1
#
_cell.length_a   1.000
_cell.length_b   1.000
_cell.length_c   1.000
_cell.angle_alpha   90.00
_cell.angle_beta   90.00
_cell.angle_gamma   90.00
#
_symmetry.space_group_name_H-M   'P 1'
#
loop_
_entity.id
_entity.type
_entity.pdbx_description
1 polymer ?
#
loop_
_entity_poly.entity_id
_entity_poly.type
_entity_poly.pdbx_seq_one_letter_code
_entity_poly.pdbx_strand_id
1 'polypeptide(L)'
;MTCGVVSGTLSPLLSLGFATSIFLLFSYPRVERRLRRIARQDPRRLVPTAGSVLERVVGREELCQVLVRTLQDPAIRRPCLLVGGVGTGKTAVLVKLTEMLAHKRAVPVPVRLRNVDQDGGRFDFAEAGRRRFGEMVNSEIRSNAHGDRVWRQLVSDGRAVVIADGLEELFAEGAGQKERDAAIRRAIRKAEQDRLPLVIASRPHPPLEESDAALIDLEPLSEEAALEYLAEDQPDADGLRLDWIVETAAVAEAPLYLQITRDLRQHHWLEYLTKSKEWEDLDTRRADRPTLRLRLLDTWRLALVKGHIHEDYALPATEREQTIEAVSALACVGLLEDRLEVRFDQLIDRRDGPAASRTASSLRRRLKQWQQGGARTASSAQADASPEIWAELKRRVRGLSGDDGIEALPDGADITRCRSHLALYAAQAENLGLVETTGAGVRFPHSILQAYLGSRFLRRIRRDHLEAALREPGPGKELLVALALNSRMPARNRRPGTAPLLLAAAQARCDAKALELYTMALQVDLMEPASGSRHQDIADSLLHRWSDITVGDQRSLGAAKESLSHQFGEVLRAIGDARTREDPGYGRKPALEQFLSIAFKEPRHAIRLAIVQELGACGDAAFDMLRNRFPVPPKGPPPESYDPWKQYEEKYRNKQYEERAALQEFNRSNPQQDRRTADRRKKLEDEYREEKRVIRREFVARAWLVPLMAGSVTDKHRRQAMERVSLWLAHLDCERLGSNRAELPYTLEIALAQGFKGAANRRLRHRCANRESREFLVQQAETLLARARCWYSQVTLIHALTLWELRDGTGNLPGETAGTPRYDAPQAVRRWVGIAGSKRDPRSRKPGDVGPKGKERLHPFVAEAAELAALALETGHPEHYIWIDERGAMQKVGSTPVDPRNQRRHNLWIPPSVGWSTLHPRAQQLLADVTLLLNLTERDGDPDETETRIDRANHTTLPPCLTKDREPLRPSHTVGRAATTQPGSTCLRDCPFEMCPYPAKGQQPWAELNEPFCRQQQALLRPGRRGWAGLSSLWWQLQTPFRHRTAPWQDMPRKELLDFWSKMALRSRSHTRSGGTDT
;
A
#
# COMPACT_ATOMS: atom_id res chain seq x y z
N MET A 1 -7.81 66.87 -44.74
CA MET A 1 -7.94 65.52 -45.33
C MET A 1 -7.21 64.51 -44.45
N THR A 2 -7.92 63.90 -43.49
CA THR A 2 -7.35 62.92 -42.54
C THR A 2 -8.46 61.93 -42.11
N CYS A 3 -9.04 61.20 -43.07
CA CYS A 3 -9.97 60.09 -42.77
C CYS A 3 -9.65 58.77 -43.50
N GLY A 4 -8.66 58.74 -44.41
CA GLY A 4 -8.37 57.54 -45.22
C GLY A 4 -7.42 56.51 -44.61
N VAL A 5 -6.59 56.91 -43.64
CA VAL A 5 -5.57 56.01 -43.04
C VAL A 5 -6.12 55.22 -41.83
N VAL A 6 -7.23 55.69 -41.26
CA VAL A 6 -7.88 55.09 -40.10
C VAL A 6 -8.76 53.89 -40.52
N SER A 7 -9.40 53.90 -41.69
CA SER A 7 -10.29 52.81 -42.13
C SER A 7 -9.57 51.55 -42.62
N GLY A 8 -8.39 51.68 -43.25
CA GLY A 8 -7.62 50.54 -43.78
C GLY A 8 -6.94 49.68 -42.70
N THR A 9 -6.68 50.24 -41.52
CA THR A 9 -6.05 49.54 -40.39
C THR A 9 -7.07 49.09 -39.33
N LEU A 10 -8.16 49.85 -39.11
CA LEU A 10 -9.20 49.45 -38.15
C LEU A 10 -10.09 48.32 -38.64
N SER A 11 -10.40 48.22 -39.94
CA SER A 11 -11.28 47.15 -40.45
C SER A 11 -10.74 45.73 -40.17
N PRO A 12 -9.46 45.39 -40.47
CA PRO A 12 -8.93 44.08 -40.12
C PRO A 12 -8.85 43.86 -38.59
N LEU A 13 -8.52 44.90 -37.80
CA LEU A 13 -8.49 44.80 -36.34
C LEU A 13 -9.89 44.57 -35.74
N LEU A 14 -10.93 45.20 -36.28
CA LEU A 14 -12.33 45.01 -35.87
C LEU A 14 -12.87 43.64 -36.27
N SER A 15 -12.53 43.15 -37.47
CA SER A 15 -12.89 41.79 -37.89
C SER A 15 -12.21 40.71 -37.05
N LEU A 16 -10.93 40.90 -36.70
CA LEU A 16 -10.18 40.01 -35.83
C LEU A 16 -10.73 40.06 -34.39
N GLY A 17 -11.06 41.26 -33.91
CA GLY A 17 -11.72 41.48 -32.64
C GLY A 17 -13.08 40.78 -32.58
N PHE A 18 -13.94 40.96 -33.58
CA PHE A 18 -15.25 40.32 -33.67
C PHE A 18 -15.17 38.80 -33.76
N ALA A 19 -14.27 38.25 -34.60
CA ALA A 19 -14.05 36.81 -34.69
C ALA A 19 -13.52 36.22 -33.38
N THR A 20 -12.66 36.96 -32.66
CA THR A 20 -12.16 36.56 -31.34
C THR A 20 -13.26 36.64 -30.28
N SER A 21 -14.13 37.66 -30.33
CA SER A 21 -15.29 37.79 -29.45
C SER A 21 -16.31 36.67 -29.67
N ILE A 22 -16.63 36.32 -30.93
CA ILE A 22 -17.49 35.17 -31.23
C ILE A 22 -16.88 33.88 -30.69
N PHE A 23 -15.58 33.68 -30.89
CA PHE A 23 -14.87 32.51 -30.41
C PHE A 23 -14.93 32.39 -28.87
N LEU A 24 -14.62 33.47 -28.15
CA LEU A 24 -14.60 33.48 -26.68
C LEU A 24 -15.99 33.45 -26.04
N LEU A 25 -17.00 34.06 -26.67
CA LEU A 25 -18.35 34.17 -26.11
C LEU A 25 -19.27 33.00 -26.50
N PHE A 26 -19.03 32.35 -27.64
CA PHE A 26 -19.92 31.30 -28.15
C PHE A 26 -19.22 29.96 -28.37
N SER A 27 -18.14 29.91 -29.17
CA SER A 27 -17.53 28.63 -29.55
C SER A 27 -16.81 27.94 -28.39
N TYR A 28 -15.93 28.66 -27.70
CA TYR A 28 -15.17 28.18 -26.54
C TYR A 28 -16.07 27.67 -25.39
N PRO A 29 -17.03 28.45 -24.86
CA PRO A 29 -17.86 27.99 -23.75
C PRO A 29 -18.82 26.87 -24.16
N ARG A 30 -19.22 26.75 -25.43
CA ARG A 30 -20.07 25.66 -25.90
C ARG A 30 -19.35 24.31 -25.81
N VAL A 31 -18.13 24.21 -26.36
CA VAL A 31 -17.31 22.99 -26.31
C VAL A 31 -16.94 22.65 -24.86
N GLU A 32 -16.50 23.65 -24.08
CA GLU A 32 -16.13 23.48 -22.67
C GLU A 32 -17.33 23.00 -21.81
N ARG A 33 -18.53 23.55 -22.00
CA ARG A 33 -19.73 23.14 -21.26
C ARG A 33 -20.19 21.73 -21.64
N ARG A 34 -20.12 21.33 -22.91
CA ARG A 34 -20.52 19.98 -23.35
C ARG A 34 -19.59 18.92 -22.77
N LEU A 35 -18.28 19.07 -22.93
CA LEU A 35 -17.31 18.10 -22.41
C LEU A 35 -17.42 17.97 -20.88
N ARG A 36 -17.60 19.08 -20.17
CA ARG A 36 -17.87 19.04 -18.72
C ARG A 36 -19.19 18.37 -18.38
N ARG A 37 -20.24 18.54 -19.20
CA ARG A 37 -21.52 17.86 -18.98
C ARG A 37 -21.36 16.35 -19.13
N ILE A 38 -20.69 15.89 -20.19
CA ILE A 38 -20.39 14.47 -20.40
C ILE A 38 -19.56 13.94 -19.22
N ALA A 39 -18.48 14.63 -18.85
CA ALA A 39 -17.62 14.23 -17.72
C ALA A 39 -18.35 14.18 -16.36
N ARG A 40 -19.45 14.93 -16.18
CA ARG A 40 -20.27 14.89 -14.94
C ARG A 40 -21.32 13.80 -14.97
N GLN A 41 -21.95 13.57 -16.12
CA GLN A 41 -23.07 12.64 -16.24
C GLN A 41 -22.59 11.21 -16.49
N ASP A 42 -21.53 11.03 -17.28
CA ASP A 42 -20.98 9.74 -17.66
C ASP A 42 -19.44 9.85 -17.83
N PRO A 43 -18.69 9.91 -16.72
CA PRO A 43 -17.23 9.98 -16.77
C PRO A 43 -16.58 8.73 -17.38
N ARG A 44 -17.25 7.57 -17.35
CA ARG A 44 -16.71 6.29 -17.85
C ARG A 44 -16.55 6.30 -19.35
N ARG A 45 -17.53 6.86 -20.06
CA ARG A 45 -17.46 7.03 -21.50
C ARG A 45 -16.24 7.81 -21.98
N LEU A 46 -15.70 8.69 -21.14
CA LEU A 46 -14.50 9.45 -21.48
C LEU A 46 -13.22 8.63 -21.25
N VAL A 47 -13.16 7.87 -20.14
CA VAL A 47 -11.98 7.09 -19.73
C VAL A 47 -11.93 5.76 -20.51
N PRO A 48 -11.07 5.61 -21.53
CA PRO A 48 -11.13 4.46 -22.45
C PRO A 48 -10.84 3.10 -21.80
N THR A 49 -10.22 3.11 -20.62
CA THR A 49 -9.80 1.92 -19.87
C THR A 49 -10.83 1.47 -18.82
N ALA A 50 -11.91 2.22 -18.60
CA ALA A 50 -12.90 1.91 -17.58
C ALA A 50 -13.72 0.63 -17.87
N GLY A 51 -13.75 0.18 -19.14
CA GLY A 51 -14.52 -1.00 -19.58
C GLY A 51 -16.03 -0.87 -19.28
N SER A 52 -16.77 -1.95 -19.52
CA SER A 52 -18.19 -2.10 -19.11
C SER A 52 -18.36 -2.41 -17.61
N VAL A 53 -17.25 -2.66 -16.93
CA VAL A 53 -17.19 -3.37 -15.64
C VAL A 53 -17.30 -2.41 -14.44
N LEU A 54 -16.81 -1.17 -14.51
CA LEU A 54 -16.84 -0.25 -13.37
C LEU A 54 -18.20 0.46 -13.20
N GLU A 55 -19.12 -0.09 -12.40
CA GLU A 55 -20.48 0.45 -12.20
C GLU A 55 -20.61 1.64 -11.23
N ARG A 56 -19.69 1.83 -10.29
CA ARG A 56 -19.61 3.02 -9.41
C ARG A 56 -18.27 3.05 -8.68
N VAL A 57 -17.76 4.26 -8.38
CA VAL A 57 -16.50 4.44 -7.63
C VAL A 57 -16.83 4.97 -6.24
N VAL A 58 -16.28 4.33 -5.20
CA VAL A 58 -16.48 4.68 -3.79
C VAL A 58 -15.12 4.79 -3.09
N GLY A 59 -15.00 5.65 -2.07
CA GLY A 59 -13.85 5.73 -1.17
C GLY A 59 -12.58 6.35 -1.78
N ARG A 60 -12.71 6.99 -2.95
CA ARG A 60 -11.59 7.61 -3.69
C ARG A 60 -11.64 9.14 -3.70
N GLU A 61 -12.58 9.72 -2.97
CA GLU A 61 -12.84 11.16 -2.93
C GLU A 61 -11.63 11.91 -2.36
N GLU A 62 -11.11 11.50 -1.20
CA GLU A 62 -10.00 12.18 -0.53
C GLU A 62 -8.74 12.25 -1.41
N LEU A 63 -8.34 11.13 -2.00
CA LEU A 63 -7.24 11.07 -2.96
C LEU A 63 -7.47 12.00 -4.17
N CYS A 64 -8.68 11.97 -4.75
CA CYS A 64 -9.02 12.84 -5.87
C CYS A 64 -9.01 14.32 -5.45
N GLN A 65 -9.43 14.67 -4.23
CA GLN A 65 -9.37 16.04 -3.73
C GLN A 65 -7.94 16.56 -3.65
N VAL A 66 -7.00 15.72 -3.16
CA VAL A 66 -5.57 16.03 -3.11
C VAL A 66 -5.01 16.24 -4.52
N LEU A 67 -5.30 15.33 -5.46
CA LEU A 67 -4.88 15.46 -6.86
C LEU A 67 -5.40 16.75 -7.50
N VAL A 68 -6.70 17.02 -7.38
CA VAL A 68 -7.33 18.22 -7.94
C VAL A 68 -6.70 19.49 -7.37
N ARG A 69 -6.40 19.53 -6.06
CA ARG A 69 -5.76 20.69 -5.42
C ARG A 69 -4.36 20.94 -5.99
N THR A 70 -3.56 19.89 -6.14
CA THR A 70 -2.20 19.97 -6.69
C THR A 70 -2.20 20.45 -8.14
N LEU A 71 -3.15 19.99 -8.96
CA LEU A 71 -3.26 20.38 -10.37
C LEU A 71 -3.71 21.83 -10.56
N GLN A 72 -4.57 22.32 -9.66
CA GLN A 72 -5.19 23.64 -9.79
C GLN A 72 -4.23 24.80 -9.49
N ASP A 73 -3.43 24.69 -8.44
CA ASP A 73 -2.60 25.80 -7.97
C ASP A 73 -1.30 25.93 -8.77
N PRO A 74 -1.12 26.98 -9.60
CA PRO A 74 0.06 27.14 -10.45
C PRO A 74 1.39 27.22 -9.70
N ALA A 75 1.38 27.60 -8.41
CA ALA A 75 2.58 27.70 -7.59
C ALA A 75 3.12 26.33 -7.14
N ILE A 76 2.25 25.32 -7.08
CA ILE A 76 2.61 23.95 -6.67
C ILE A 76 2.33 22.91 -7.77
N ARG A 77 1.74 23.33 -8.89
CA ARG A 77 1.34 22.47 -10.02
C ARG A 77 2.52 21.69 -10.57
N ARG A 78 2.34 20.37 -10.64
CA ARG A 78 3.29 19.39 -11.17
C ARG A 78 2.56 18.17 -11.74
N PRO A 79 3.22 17.39 -12.61
CA PRO A 79 2.75 16.05 -12.95
C PRO A 79 2.61 15.19 -11.68
N CYS A 80 1.46 14.55 -11.52
CA CYS A 80 1.21 13.59 -10.43
C CYS A 80 1.23 12.17 -10.99
N LEU A 81 1.93 11.27 -10.31
CA LEU A 81 2.02 9.87 -10.68
C LEU A 81 1.30 9.03 -9.63
N LEU A 82 0.18 8.42 -10.04
CA LEU A 82 -0.60 7.49 -9.24
C LEU A 82 -0.05 6.08 -9.43
N VAL A 83 0.61 5.56 -8.41
CA VAL A 83 1.23 4.22 -8.42
C VAL A 83 0.40 3.24 -7.64
N GLY A 84 0.12 2.09 -8.24
CA GLY A 84 -0.58 1.01 -7.57
C GLY A 84 -0.36 -0.30 -8.30
N GLY A 85 -0.42 -1.42 -7.58
CA GLY A 85 -0.38 -2.75 -8.19
C GLY A 85 -1.53 -2.99 -9.18
N VAL A 86 -1.48 -4.12 -9.89
CA VAL A 86 -2.61 -4.51 -10.75
C VAL A 86 -3.86 -4.75 -9.90
N GLY A 87 -5.00 -4.26 -10.35
CA GLY A 87 -6.27 -4.40 -9.65
C GLY A 87 -6.35 -3.60 -8.34
N THR A 88 -5.63 -2.49 -8.19
CA THR A 88 -5.75 -1.58 -7.02
C THR A 88 -6.83 -0.50 -7.19
N GLY A 89 -7.42 -0.40 -8.39
CA GLY A 89 -8.45 0.61 -8.69
C GLY A 89 -7.92 1.92 -9.26
N LYS A 90 -6.73 1.94 -9.88
CA LYS A 90 -6.18 3.14 -10.55
C LYS A 90 -7.19 3.76 -11.52
N THR A 91 -7.78 2.95 -12.39
CA THR A 91 -8.81 3.40 -13.34
C THR A 91 -10.04 3.96 -12.65
N ALA A 92 -10.47 3.39 -11.52
CA ALA A 92 -11.57 3.93 -10.72
C ALA A 92 -11.26 5.35 -10.20
N VAL A 93 -10.02 5.59 -9.75
CA VAL A 93 -9.55 6.95 -9.38
C VAL A 93 -9.59 7.90 -10.59
N LEU A 94 -9.16 7.46 -11.77
CA LEU A 94 -9.20 8.30 -12.98
C LEU A 94 -10.62 8.68 -13.39
N VAL A 95 -11.58 7.75 -13.26
CA VAL A 95 -13.01 8.00 -13.49
C VAL A 95 -13.54 9.02 -12.49
N LYS A 96 -13.28 8.84 -11.18
CA LYS A 96 -13.74 9.79 -10.15
C LYS A 96 -13.07 11.17 -10.29
N LEU A 97 -11.79 11.20 -10.64
CA LEU A 97 -11.05 12.42 -10.90
C LEU A 97 -11.64 13.19 -12.09
N THR A 98 -12.01 12.50 -13.17
CA THR A 98 -12.67 13.09 -14.35
C THR A 98 -13.96 13.82 -13.95
N GLU A 99 -14.78 13.17 -13.14
CA GLU A 99 -16.01 13.75 -12.58
C GLU A 99 -15.73 15.00 -11.73
N MET A 100 -14.78 14.91 -10.79
CA MET A 100 -14.45 15.99 -9.86
C MET A 100 -13.81 17.21 -10.54
N LEU A 101 -12.94 16.98 -11.53
CA LEU A 101 -12.35 18.05 -12.34
C LEU A 101 -13.43 18.83 -13.08
N ALA A 102 -14.43 18.13 -13.65
CA ALA A 102 -15.54 18.76 -14.34
C ALA A 102 -16.42 19.60 -13.38
N HIS A 103 -16.64 19.14 -12.15
CA HIS A 103 -17.32 19.94 -11.11
C HIS A 103 -16.56 21.22 -10.79
N LYS A 104 -15.23 21.17 -10.72
CA LYS A 104 -14.38 22.35 -10.52
C LYS A 104 -14.05 23.10 -11.82
N ARG A 105 -14.88 22.95 -12.85
CA ARG A 105 -14.83 23.67 -14.14
C ARG A 105 -13.56 23.45 -14.96
N ALA A 106 -12.77 22.42 -14.67
CA ALA A 106 -11.69 21.95 -15.55
C ALA A 106 -12.24 21.02 -16.66
N VAL A 107 -11.45 20.83 -17.72
CA VAL A 107 -11.76 19.93 -18.85
C VAL A 107 -10.81 18.73 -18.77
N PRO A 108 -11.27 17.56 -18.31
CA PRO A 108 -10.46 16.34 -18.25
C PRO A 108 -10.30 15.73 -19.65
N VAL A 109 -9.08 15.28 -19.95
CA VAL A 109 -8.69 14.74 -21.26
C VAL A 109 -7.99 13.39 -21.01
N PRO A 110 -8.75 12.29 -20.91
CA PRO A 110 -8.21 10.96 -20.65
C PRO A 110 -7.58 10.33 -21.90
N VAL A 111 -6.31 9.97 -21.77
CA VAL A 111 -5.45 9.40 -22.82
C VAL A 111 -5.04 7.99 -22.41
N ARG A 112 -5.33 7.00 -23.25
CA ARG A 112 -4.80 5.63 -23.10
C ARG A 112 -3.44 5.56 -23.79
N LEU A 113 -2.38 5.38 -23.02
CA LEU A 113 -1.00 5.51 -23.53
C LEU A 113 -0.60 4.43 -24.53
N ARG A 114 -1.24 3.26 -24.50
CA ARG A 114 -1.04 2.17 -25.47
C ARG A 114 -1.32 2.58 -26.93
N ASN A 115 -2.32 3.43 -27.15
CA ASN A 115 -2.84 3.72 -28.49
C ASN A 115 -2.17 4.96 -29.13
N VAL A 116 -1.07 5.45 -28.54
CA VAL A 116 -0.39 6.65 -29.04
C VAL A 116 0.66 6.24 -30.07
N ASP A 117 0.45 6.66 -31.33
CA ASP A 117 1.39 6.44 -32.43
C ASP A 117 2.79 7.00 -32.12
N GLN A 118 3.81 6.19 -32.37
CA GLN A 118 5.20 6.47 -32.03
C GLN A 118 5.96 7.04 -33.23
N ASP A 119 5.67 8.27 -33.60
CA ASP A 119 6.45 8.98 -34.62
C ASP A 119 7.81 9.40 -34.03
N GLY A 120 8.88 8.64 -34.31
CA GLY A 120 10.26 9.12 -34.18
C GLY A 120 10.82 9.37 -32.76
N GLY A 121 10.42 8.58 -31.76
CA GLY A 121 11.13 8.51 -30.46
C GLY A 121 10.96 9.71 -29.50
N ARG A 122 10.09 10.67 -29.80
CA ARG A 122 9.75 11.80 -28.90
C ARG A 122 8.28 11.76 -28.48
N PHE A 123 7.99 11.00 -27.42
CA PHE A 123 6.66 11.00 -26.79
C PHE A 123 6.43 12.28 -25.96
N ASP A 124 5.26 12.91 -26.13
CA ASP A 124 4.83 14.13 -25.42
C ASP A 124 3.38 14.03 -24.95
N PHE A 125 3.16 14.19 -23.65
CA PHE A 125 1.83 14.18 -23.03
C PHE A 125 0.91 15.32 -23.51
N ALA A 126 1.47 16.50 -23.79
CA ALA A 126 0.69 17.63 -24.29
C ALA A 126 0.16 17.37 -25.71
N GLU A 127 0.97 16.74 -26.56
CA GLU A 127 0.58 16.35 -27.91
C GLU A 127 -0.43 15.19 -27.89
N ALA A 128 -0.21 14.17 -27.07
CA ALA A 128 -1.15 13.07 -26.89
C ALA A 128 -2.52 13.58 -26.39
N GLY A 129 -2.51 14.51 -25.43
CA GLY A 129 -3.72 15.20 -24.96
C GLY A 129 -4.41 16.01 -26.07
N ARG A 130 -3.65 16.74 -26.89
CA ARG A 130 -4.20 17.50 -28.03
C ARG A 130 -4.89 16.59 -29.05
N ARG A 131 -4.24 15.48 -29.45
CA ARG A 131 -4.80 14.51 -30.41
C ARG A 131 -6.11 13.93 -29.87
N ARG A 132 -6.09 13.48 -28.61
CA ARG A 132 -7.28 12.95 -27.94
C ARG A 132 -8.41 13.97 -27.80
N PHE A 133 -8.09 15.21 -27.48
CA PHE A 133 -9.07 16.29 -27.47
C PHE A 133 -9.70 16.49 -28.85
N GLY A 134 -8.91 16.43 -29.93
CA GLY A 134 -9.42 16.45 -31.31
C GLY A 134 -10.46 15.35 -31.56
N GLU A 135 -10.13 14.10 -31.26
CA GLU A 135 -11.05 12.95 -31.39
C GLU A 135 -12.37 13.16 -30.63
N MET A 136 -12.30 13.70 -29.41
CA MET A 136 -13.49 13.94 -28.57
C MET A 136 -14.43 15.01 -29.14
N VAL A 137 -13.92 15.95 -29.96
CA VAL A 137 -14.70 17.07 -30.49
C VAL A 137 -14.89 17.03 -32.02
N ASN A 138 -14.25 16.08 -32.73
CA ASN A 138 -14.31 15.92 -34.19
C ASN A 138 -15.73 15.76 -34.76
N SER A 139 -16.70 15.31 -33.96
CA SER A 139 -18.12 15.24 -34.39
C SER A 139 -18.83 16.60 -34.47
N GLU A 140 -18.25 17.69 -33.96
CA GLU A 140 -18.95 18.98 -33.82
C GLU A 140 -18.22 20.18 -34.45
N ILE A 141 -16.92 20.06 -34.73
CA ILE A 141 -16.13 21.19 -35.20
C ILE A 141 -16.05 21.14 -36.73
N ARG A 142 -16.37 22.27 -37.38
CA ARG A 142 -16.33 22.43 -38.84
C ARG A 142 -14.92 22.28 -39.47
N SER A 143 -13.85 22.33 -38.68
CA SER A 143 -12.45 22.23 -39.12
C SER A 143 -11.48 21.91 -37.96
N ASN A 144 -10.47 21.06 -38.18
CA ASN A 144 -9.42 20.72 -37.19
C ASN A 144 -8.73 21.96 -36.59
N ALA A 145 -8.51 23.02 -37.40
CA ALA A 145 -7.88 24.27 -36.97
C ALA A 145 -8.64 25.01 -35.85
N HIS A 146 -9.96 24.81 -35.76
CA HIS A 146 -10.79 25.41 -34.72
C HIS A 146 -10.67 24.64 -33.39
N GLY A 147 -10.54 23.31 -33.44
CA GLY A 147 -10.25 22.48 -32.26
C GLY A 147 -8.91 22.83 -31.63
N ASP A 148 -7.88 23.04 -32.46
CA ASP A 148 -6.56 23.46 -31.99
C ASP A 148 -6.57 24.83 -31.28
N ARG A 149 -7.43 25.75 -31.74
CA ARG A 149 -7.58 27.07 -31.11
C ARG A 149 -8.24 26.95 -29.72
N VAL A 150 -9.25 26.09 -29.58
CA VAL A 150 -9.89 25.80 -28.28
C VAL A 150 -8.91 25.13 -27.33
N TRP A 151 -8.15 24.14 -27.81
CA TRP A 151 -7.11 23.47 -27.02
C TRP A 151 -6.08 24.46 -26.46
N ARG A 152 -5.51 25.32 -27.31
CA ARG A 152 -4.54 26.34 -26.90
C ARG A 152 -5.10 27.29 -25.84
N GLN A 153 -6.35 27.71 -25.99
CA GLN A 153 -7.02 28.54 -24.99
C GLN A 153 -7.20 27.80 -23.65
N LEU A 154 -7.64 26.54 -23.67
CA LEU A 154 -7.81 25.73 -22.45
C LEU A 154 -6.50 25.49 -21.70
N VAL A 155 -5.40 25.26 -22.43
CA VAL A 155 -4.06 25.11 -21.84
C VAL A 155 -3.58 26.43 -21.24
N SER A 156 -3.74 27.55 -21.97
CA SER A 156 -3.38 28.89 -21.47
C SER A 156 -4.18 29.28 -20.22
N ASP A 157 -5.47 28.94 -20.17
CA ASP A 157 -6.33 29.18 -19.00
C ASP A 157 -6.04 28.21 -17.84
N GLY A 158 -5.16 27.21 -18.04
CA GLY A 158 -4.87 26.15 -17.08
C GLY A 158 -6.07 25.26 -16.76
N ARG A 159 -7.04 25.15 -17.68
CA ARG A 159 -8.28 24.37 -17.51
C ARG A 159 -8.21 22.99 -18.15
N ALA A 160 -7.34 22.77 -19.14
CA ALA A 160 -7.11 21.44 -19.70
C ALA A 160 -6.28 20.59 -18.72
N VAL A 161 -6.79 19.40 -18.38
CA VAL A 161 -6.09 18.43 -17.51
C VAL A 161 -5.94 17.12 -18.25
N VAL A 162 -4.70 16.72 -18.51
CA VAL A 162 -4.38 15.44 -19.17
C VAL A 162 -4.36 14.34 -18.13
N ILE A 163 -5.09 13.25 -18.40
CA ILE A 163 -5.16 12.07 -17.55
C ILE A 163 -4.62 10.89 -18.36
N ALA A 164 -3.39 10.49 -18.11
CA ALA A 164 -2.73 9.41 -18.84
C ALA A 164 -2.88 8.09 -18.08
N ASP A 165 -3.40 7.05 -18.73
CA ASP A 165 -3.54 5.70 -18.16
C ASP A 165 -2.63 4.69 -18.87
N GLY A 166 -2.04 3.78 -18.08
CA GLY A 166 -1.21 2.67 -18.55
C GLY A 166 0.20 3.05 -19.00
N LEU A 167 0.97 3.76 -18.16
CA LEU A 167 2.35 4.16 -18.50
C LEU A 167 3.25 2.96 -18.80
N GLU A 168 3.04 1.83 -18.12
CA GLU A 168 3.79 0.59 -18.37
C GLU A 168 3.54 -0.01 -19.77
N GLU A 169 2.45 0.36 -20.43
CA GLU A 169 2.08 -0.10 -21.76
C GLU A 169 2.76 0.72 -22.87
N LEU A 170 3.37 1.85 -22.49
CA LEU A 170 4.17 2.68 -23.37
C LEU A 170 5.51 1.95 -23.67
N PHE A 171 5.83 1.76 -24.95
CA PHE A 171 7.03 1.04 -25.43
C PHE A 171 7.06 -0.49 -25.14
N ALA A 172 5.90 -1.16 -25.16
CA ALA A 172 5.82 -2.62 -25.02
C ALA A 172 6.34 -3.40 -26.25
N GLU A 173 6.42 -2.75 -27.42
CA GLU A 173 6.88 -3.34 -28.68
C GLU A 173 8.21 -2.70 -29.12
N GLY A 174 9.32 -3.42 -28.94
CA GLY A 174 10.65 -3.07 -29.49
C GLY A 174 11.60 -2.28 -28.57
N ALA A 175 12.90 -2.61 -28.70
CA ALA A 175 14.13 -1.98 -28.19
C ALA A 175 14.19 -1.45 -26.73
N GLY A 176 15.01 -2.14 -25.91
CA GLY A 176 15.72 -1.60 -24.74
C GLY A 176 14.88 -0.99 -23.61
N GLN A 177 14.66 -1.73 -22.52
CA GLN A 177 14.08 -1.20 -21.27
C GLN A 177 14.70 0.13 -20.83
N LYS A 178 16.02 0.30 -21.01
CA LYS A 178 16.74 1.55 -20.70
C LYS A 178 16.32 2.74 -21.59
N GLU A 179 16.02 2.51 -22.86
CA GLU A 179 15.60 3.56 -23.81
C GLU A 179 14.18 4.01 -23.50
N ARG A 180 13.28 3.06 -23.20
CA ARG A 180 11.94 3.32 -22.66
C ARG A 180 12.00 4.18 -21.39
N ASP A 181 12.80 3.75 -20.42
CA ASP A 181 12.90 4.42 -19.12
C ASP A 181 13.41 5.86 -19.28
N ALA A 182 14.38 6.08 -20.16
CA ALA A 182 14.88 7.41 -20.50
C ALA A 182 13.83 8.27 -21.22
N ALA A 183 13.03 7.69 -22.12
CA ALA A 183 11.95 8.38 -22.83
C ALA A 183 10.84 8.84 -21.87
N ILE A 184 10.42 7.97 -20.94
CA ILE A 184 9.41 8.29 -19.92
C ILE A 184 9.90 9.45 -19.04
N ARG A 185 11.14 9.39 -18.53
CA ARG A 185 11.71 10.49 -17.72
C ARG A 185 11.75 11.81 -18.48
N ARG A 186 12.15 11.79 -19.76
CA ARG A 186 12.16 12.99 -20.62
C ARG A 186 10.75 13.58 -20.80
N ALA A 187 9.74 12.74 -21.04
CA ALA A 187 8.36 13.19 -21.24
C ALA A 187 7.78 13.83 -19.96
N ILE A 188 8.03 13.22 -18.80
CA ILE A 188 7.60 13.77 -17.50
C ILE A 188 8.28 15.11 -17.23
N ARG A 189 9.60 15.21 -17.45
CA ARG A 189 10.35 16.45 -17.25
C ARG A 189 9.85 17.57 -18.18
N LYS A 190 9.53 17.25 -19.43
CA LYS A 190 8.94 18.22 -20.36
C LYS A 190 7.58 18.72 -19.85
N ALA A 191 6.70 17.81 -19.41
CA ALA A 191 5.40 18.19 -18.85
C ALA A 191 5.53 19.09 -17.60
N GLU A 192 6.56 18.87 -16.78
CA GLU A 192 6.86 19.75 -15.64
C GLU A 192 7.33 21.14 -16.08
N GLN A 193 8.26 21.22 -17.05
CA GLN A 193 8.74 22.48 -17.63
C GLN A 193 7.61 23.30 -18.24
N ASP A 194 6.69 22.63 -18.94
CA ASP A 194 5.51 23.23 -19.57
C ASP A 194 4.39 23.55 -18.56
N ARG A 195 4.54 23.17 -17.28
CA ARG A 195 3.54 23.28 -16.21
C ARG A 195 2.18 22.71 -16.61
N LEU A 196 2.19 21.60 -17.35
CA LEU A 196 1.00 20.89 -17.81
C LEU A 196 0.28 20.27 -16.59
N PRO A 197 -1.03 20.52 -16.40
CA PRO A 197 -1.82 19.77 -15.42
C PRO A 197 -1.96 18.30 -15.89
N LEU A 198 -1.17 17.41 -15.30
CA LEU A 198 -1.02 16.03 -15.74
C LEU A 198 -1.15 15.05 -14.56
N VAL A 199 -1.97 14.02 -14.73
CA VAL A 199 -2.02 12.85 -13.86
C VAL A 199 -1.70 11.61 -14.69
N ILE A 200 -0.79 10.78 -14.20
CA ILE A 200 -0.35 9.56 -14.86
C ILE A 200 -0.64 8.38 -13.92
N ALA A 201 -1.35 7.36 -14.40
CA ALA A 201 -1.51 6.09 -13.70
C ALA A 201 -0.48 5.07 -14.19
N SER A 202 0.21 4.42 -13.25
CA SER A 202 1.26 3.45 -13.57
C SER A 202 1.32 2.32 -12.55
N ARG A 203 1.87 1.18 -12.96
CA ARG A 203 2.39 0.17 -12.02
C ARG A 203 3.68 0.69 -11.34
N PRO A 204 4.06 0.13 -10.17
CA PRO A 204 5.37 0.41 -9.58
C PRO A 204 6.47 0.01 -10.57
N HIS A 205 7.32 0.98 -10.94
CA HIS A 205 8.42 0.78 -11.88
C HIS A 205 9.62 1.62 -11.41
N PRO A 206 10.83 1.04 -11.27
CA PRO A 206 11.98 1.75 -10.66
C PRO A 206 12.33 3.14 -11.25
N PRO A 207 12.24 3.38 -12.57
CA PRO A 207 12.50 4.69 -13.16
C PRO A 207 11.54 5.81 -12.75
N LEU A 208 10.39 5.48 -12.17
CA LEU A 208 9.40 6.46 -11.73
C LEU A 208 9.85 7.21 -10.48
N GLU A 209 10.74 6.62 -9.68
CA GLU A 209 11.28 7.24 -8.47
C GLU A 209 12.27 8.37 -8.77
N GLU A 210 12.97 8.26 -9.90
CA GLU A 210 13.86 9.29 -10.42
C GLU A 210 13.14 10.34 -11.26
N SER A 211 11.80 10.29 -11.34
CA SER A 211 11.03 11.24 -12.13
C SER A 211 10.76 12.54 -11.36
N ASP A 212 10.64 13.65 -12.09
CA ASP A 212 10.34 14.96 -11.51
C ASP A 212 8.84 15.13 -11.11
N ALA A 213 8.09 14.02 -11.02
CA ALA A 213 6.65 13.98 -10.71
C ALA A 213 6.36 13.73 -9.22
N ALA A 214 5.23 14.23 -8.74
CA ALA A 214 4.74 13.94 -7.40
C ALA A 214 4.16 12.51 -7.35
N LEU A 215 4.82 11.61 -6.62
CA LEU A 215 4.42 10.22 -6.44
C LEU A 215 3.35 10.06 -5.35
N ILE A 216 2.26 9.38 -5.67
CA ILE A 216 1.19 9.04 -4.73
C ILE A 216 0.87 7.55 -4.86
N ASP A 217 1.00 6.81 -3.77
CA ASP A 217 0.59 5.41 -3.72
C ASP A 217 -0.93 5.31 -3.60
N LEU A 218 -1.51 4.41 -4.38
CA LEU A 218 -2.92 4.07 -4.27
C LEU A 218 -3.09 3.00 -3.19
N GLU A 219 -3.65 3.41 -2.05
CA GLU A 219 -4.00 2.49 -0.98
C GLU A 219 -5.21 1.62 -1.39
N PRO A 220 -5.36 0.40 -0.84
CA PRO A 220 -6.62 -0.33 -0.93
C PRO A 220 -7.78 0.48 -0.32
N LEU A 221 -9.01 0.14 -0.69
CA LEU A 221 -10.20 0.74 -0.09
C LEU A 221 -10.30 0.31 1.38
N SER A 222 -10.90 1.14 2.22
CA SER A 222 -11.33 0.71 3.55
C SER A 222 -12.42 -0.36 3.44
N GLU A 223 -12.46 -1.29 4.39
CA GLU A 223 -13.51 -2.31 4.48
C GLU A 223 -14.91 -1.68 4.56
N GLU A 224 -15.03 -0.53 5.21
CA GLU A 224 -16.31 0.16 5.36
C GLU A 224 -16.79 0.81 4.06
N ALA A 225 -15.90 1.48 3.31
CA ALA A 225 -16.23 1.95 1.95
C ALA A 225 -16.61 0.79 1.02
N ALA A 226 -15.98 -0.38 1.18
CA ALA A 226 -16.38 -1.58 0.45
C ALA A 226 -17.78 -2.06 0.87
N LEU A 227 -18.09 -2.07 2.17
CA LEU A 227 -19.41 -2.44 2.69
C LEU A 227 -20.50 -1.44 2.26
N GLU A 228 -20.21 -0.14 2.23
CA GLU A 228 -21.13 0.90 1.73
C GLU A 228 -21.45 0.65 0.25
N TYR A 229 -20.42 0.42 -0.57
CA TYR A 229 -20.60 0.06 -1.98
C TYR A 229 -21.46 -1.18 -2.16
N LEU A 230 -21.32 -2.17 -1.29
CA LEU A 230 -22.10 -3.40 -1.37
C LEU A 230 -23.51 -3.24 -0.82
N ALA A 231 -23.75 -2.39 0.18
CA ALA A 231 -25.01 -2.29 0.93
C ALA A 231 -26.15 -1.58 0.19
N GLU A 232 -25.83 -0.64 -0.69
CA GLU A 232 -26.73 0.43 -1.17
C GLU A 232 -28.05 -0.01 -1.85
N ASP A 233 -28.12 -1.24 -2.37
CA ASP A 233 -29.28 -1.70 -3.16
C ASP A 233 -30.34 -2.48 -2.36
N GLN A 234 -30.01 -3.04 -1.18
CA GLN A 234 -30.97 -3.84 -0.36
C GLN A 234 -30.64 -3.81 1.15
N PRO A 235 -31.59 -3.46 2.04
CA PRO A 235 -31.40 -3.52 3.49
C PRO A 235 -31.63 -4.93 4.07
N ASP A 236 -30.61 -5.43 4.77
CA ASP A 236 -30.74 -6.03 6.12
C ASP A 236 -31.21 -7.49 6.37
N ALA A 237 -30.83 -8.47 5.53
CA ALA A 237 -30.93 -9.89 5.94
C ALA A 237 -29.59 -10.53 6.40
N ASP A 238 -28.47 -10.26 5.72
CA ASP A 238 -27.19 -10.98 5.91
C ASP A 238 -25.95 -10.08 6.14
N GLY A 239 -26.12 -8.97 6.89
CA GLY A 239 -25.06 -7.99 7.12
C GLY A 239 -23.76 -8.54 7.71
N LEU A 240 -23.85 -9.53 8.63
CA LEU A 240 -22.69 -10.19 9.26
C LEU A 240 -21.91 -11.09 8.30
N ARG A 241 -22.62 -11.74 7.36
CA ARG A 241 -22.00 -12.61 6.35
C ARG A 241 -21.24 -11.77 5.33
N LEU A 242 -21.80 -10.63 4.94
CA LEU A 242 -21.15 -9.67 4.05
C LEU A 242 -19.89 -9.08 4.71
N ASP A 243 -19.98 -8.73 6.00
CA ASP A 243 -18.84 -8.27 6.82
C ASP A 243 -17.71 -9.31 6.78
N TRP A 244 -18.05 -10.58 7.06
CA TRP A 244 -17.11 -11.70 7.00
C TRP A 244 -16.49 -11.89 5.61
N ILE A 245 -17.25 -11.75 4.53
CA ILE A 245 -16.73 -11.84 3.16
C ILE A 245 -15.75 -10.70 2.88
N VAL A 246 -16.12 -9.47 3.24
CA VAL A 246 -15.27 -8.29 3.00
C VAL A 246 -13.94 -8.41 3.74
N GLU A 247 -13.98 -8.80 5.02
CA GLU A 247 -12.80 -9.00 5.86
C GLU A 247 -11.97 -10.20 5.37
N THR A 248 -12.56 -11.39 5.31
CA THR A 248 -11.81 -12.64 5.06
C THR A 248 -11.26 -12.73 3.65
N ALA A 249 -12.02 -12.32 2.62
CA ALA A 249 -11.51 -12.30 1.25
C ALA A 249 -10.70 -11.02 0.94
N ALA A 250 -10.64 -10.07 1.89
CA ALA A 250 -10.03 -8.75 1.73
C ALA A 250 -10.44 -8.14 0.38
N VAL A 251 -11.74 -8.08 0.11
CA VAL A 251 -12.28 -7.62 -1.19
C VAL A 251 -12.02 -6.13 -1.40
N ALA A 252 -11.87 -5.38 -0.31
CA ALA A 252 -11.50 -3.96 -0.34
C ALA A 252 -10.10 -3.71 -0.94
N GLU A 253 -9.23 -4.72 -0.94
CA GLU A 253 -7.91 -4.62 -1.58
C GLU A 253 -7.94 -4.78 -3.11
N ALA A 254 -9.04 -5.28 -3.67
CA ALA A 254 -9.12 -5.66 -5.08
C ALA A 254 -10.52 -5.38 -5.66
N PRO A 255 -10.72 -4.30 -6.44
CA PRO A 255 -12.02 -3.89 -6.96
C PRO A 255 -12.75 -4.95 -7.77
N LEU A 256 -12.03 -5.87 -8.44
CA LEU A 256 -12.68 -6.98 -9.15
C LEU A 256 -13.44 -7.90 -8.18
N TYR A 257 -12.85 -8.26 -7.03
CA TYR A 257 -13.57 -9.08 -6.04
C TYR A 257 -14.74 -8.32 -5.42
N LEU A 258 -14.57 -7.01 -5.19
CA LEU A 258 -15.65 -6.15 -4.72
C LEU A 258 -16.82 -6.13 -5.71
N GLN A 259 -16.54 -6.04 -7.00
CA GLN A 259 -17.56 -6.11 -8.04
C GLN A 259 -18.20 -7.49 -8.16
N ILE A 260 -17.41 -8.55 -8.24
CA ILE A 260 -17.94 -9.93 -8.28
C ILE A 260 -18.88 -10.17 -7.09
N THR A 261 -18.53 -9.67 -5.91
CA THR A 261 -19.39 -9.75 -4.71
C THR A 261 -20.68 -8.97 -4.90
N ARG A 262 -20.66 -7.80 -5.55
CA ARG A 262 -21.85 -7.02 -5.88
C ARG A 262 -22.73 -7.75 -6.90
N ASP A 263 -22.17 -8.25 -8.00
CA ASP A 263 -22.91 -8.99 -9.02
C ASP A 263 -23.63 -10.20 -8.38
N LEU A 264 -22.89 -11.00 -7.60
CA LEU A 264 -23.47 -12.14 -6.88
C LEU A 264 -24.57 -11.73 -5.89
N ARG A 265 -24.46 -10.55 -5.26
CA ARG A 265 -25.49 -10.02 -4.37
C ARG A 265 -26.74 -9.62 -5.15
N GLN A 266 -26.59 -8.86 -6.23
CA GLN A 266 -27.71 -8.36 -7.05
C GLN A 266 -28.54 -9.50 -7.64
N HIS A 267 -27.92 -10.65 -7.89
CA HIS A 267 -28.59 -11.86 -8.38
C HIS A 267 -28.96 -12.87 -7.27
N HIS A 268 -28.93 -12.49 -5.98
CA HIS A 268 -29.30 -13.32 -4.83
C HIS A 268 -28.48 -14.60 -4.59
N TRP A 269 -27.24 -14.68 -5.09
CA TRP A 269 -26.32 -15.83 -4.92
C TRP A 269 -25.50 -15.79 -3.61
N LEU A 270 -25.66 -14.75 -2.80
CA LEU A 270 -24.99 -14.61 -1.50
C LEU A 270 -25.90 -14.87 -0.30
N GLU A 271 -27.23 -14.85 -0.50
CA GLU A 271 -28.25 -14.88 0.56
C GLU A 271 -28.57 -16.31 0.99
N TYR A 272 -28.62 -16.55 2.30
CA TYR A 272 -29.08 -17.82 2.84
C TYR A 272 -30.61 -17.81 2.96
N LEU A 273 -31.33 -17.79 1.83
CA LEU A 273 -32.78 -17.91 1.88
C LEU A 273 -33.17 -19.35 2.26
N THR A 274 -33.82 -19.43 3.42
CA THR A 274 -34.34 -20.63 4.07
C THR A 274 -34.83 -21.72 3.11
N LYS A 275 -34.19 -22.90 3.15
CA LYS A 275 -34.75 -24.21 2.75
C LYS A 275 -35.18 -24.41 1.28
N SER A 276 -34.78 -23.57 0.32
CA SER A 276 -34.88 -23.93 -1.10
C SER A 276 -33.67 -24.79 -1.52
N LYS A 277 -33.83 -26.11 -1.41
CA LYS A 277 -32.90 -27.12 -1.93
C LYS A 277 -32.81 -26.99 -3.45
N GLU A 278 -31.82 -26.27 -3.99
CA GLU A 278 -31.29 -26.52 -5.35
C GLU A 278 -30.01 -25.72 -5.71
N TRP A 279 -29.54 -24.80 -4.85
CA TRP A 279 -28.44 -23.90 -5.17
C TRP A 279 -27.29 -24.13 -4.19
N GLU A 280 -26.08 -24.41 -4.69
CA GLU A 280 -24.88 -24.52 -3.85
C GLU A 280 -24.51 -23.11 -3.36
N ASP A 281 -25.05 -22.72 -2.20
CA ASP A 281 -24.71 -21.46 -1.51
C ASP A 281 -23.20 -21.29 -1.38
N LEU A 282 -22.69 -20.05 -1.51
CA LEU A 282 -21.28 -19.74 -1.25
C LEU A 282 -20.89 -20.22 0.15
N ASP A 283 -20.08 -21.28 0.27
CA ASP A 283 -19.63 -21.71 1.59
C ASP A 283 -18.60 -20.71 2.13
N THR A 284 -18.97 -19.95 3.16
CA THR A 284 -18.07 -19.00 3.84
C THR A 284 -17.34 -19.63 5.03
N ARG A 285 -17.70 -20.87 5.41
CA ARG A 285 -17.16 -21.54 6.58
C ARG A 285 -15.73 -22.02 6.33
N ARG A 286 -14.88 -21.86 7.35
CA ARG A 286 -13.50 -22.38 7.41
C ARG A 286 -12.63 -22.00 6.20
N ALA A 287 -12.90 -20.86 5.57
CA ALA A 287 -12.15 -20.38 4.42
C ALA A 287 -11.00 -19.45 4.88
N ASP A 288 -9.78 -19.71 4.40
CA ASP A 288 -8.74 -18.69 4.39
C ASP A 288 -8.97 -17.71 3.22
N ARG A 289 -8.18 -16.62 3.19
CA ARG A 289 -8.32 -15.56 2.19
C ARG A 289 -8.29 -16.08 0.74
N PRO A 290 -7.30 -16.89 0.30
CA PRO A 290 -7.30 -17.48 -1.05
C PRO A 290 -8.48 -18.42 -1.30
N THR A 291 -8.91 -19.20 -0.31
CA THR A 291 -10.06 -20.11 -0.45
C THR A 291 -11.34 -19.34 -0.71
N LEU A 292 -11.62 -18.29 0.06
CA LEU A 292 -12.84 -17.51 -0.11
C LEU A 292 -12.84 -16.76 -1.45
N ARG A 293 -11.68 -16.24 -1.88
CA ARG A 293 -11.48 -15.66 -3.22
C ARG A 293 -11.74 -16.66 -4.34
N LEU A 294 -11.24 -17.89 -4.23
CA LEU A 294 -11.51 -18.95 -5.20
C LEU A 294 -13.01 -19.26 -5.25
N ARG A 295 -13.66 -19.43 -4.09
CA ARG A 295 -15.10 -19.70 -4.01
C ARG A 295 -15.95 -18.60 -4.64
N LEU A 296 -15.62 -17.32 -4.39
CA LEU A 296 -16.29 -16.18 -5.05
C LEU A 296 -16.19 -16.25 -6.58
N LEU A 297 -14.99 -16.55 -7.11
CA LEU A 297 -14.77 -16.69 -8.55
C LEU A 297 -15.50 -17.90 -9.14
N ASP A 298 -15.51 -19.04 -8.43
CA ASP A 298 -16.23 -20.25 -8.85
C ASP A 298 -17.75 -20.01 -8.88
N THR A 299 -18.31 -19.38 -7.85
CA THR A 299 -19.74 -19.03 -7.80
C THR A 299 -20.10 -18.03 -8.91
N TRP A 300 -19.28 -17.00 -9.13
CA TRP A 300 -19.50 -16.03 -10.21
C TRP A 300 -19.46 -16.67 -11.60
N ARG A 301 -18.50 -17.57 -11.82
CA ARG A 301 -18.44 -18.35 -13.05
C ARG A 301 -19.69 -19.23 -13.23
N LEU A 302 -20.16 -19.89 -12.18
CA LEU A 302 -21.38 -20.70 -12.26
C LEU A 302 -22.60 -19.85 -12.62
N ALA A 303 -22.72 -18.65 -12.04
CA ALA A 303 -23.78 -17.70 -12.38
C ALA A 303 -23.69 -17.22 -13.84
N LEU A 304 -22.48 -16.96 -14.36
CA LEU A 304 -22.25 -16.67 -15.78
C LEU A 304 -22.68 -17.83 -16.68
N VAL A 305 -22.28 -19.07 -16.38
CA VAL A 305 -22.60 -20.26 -17.18
C VAL A 305 -24.11 -20.50 -17.24
N LYS A 306 -24.80 -20.32 -16.11
CA LYS A 306 -26.25 -20.51 -16.01
C LYS A 306 -27.07 -19.39 -16.65
N GLY A 307 -26.45 -18.29 -17.09
CA GLY A 307 -27.17 -17.21 -17.76
C GLY A 307 -27.69 -16.10 -16.86
N HIS A 308 -27.47 -16.14 -15.55
CA HIS A 308 -27.97 -15.13 -14.61
C HIS A 308 -27.21 -13.80 -14.69
N ILE A 309 -25.93 -13.88 -15.06
CA ILE A 309 -25.12 -12.69 -15.36
C ILE A 309 -25.04 -12.55 -16.88
N HIS A 310 -25.25 -11.33 -17.38
CA HIS A 310 -25.47 -11.04 -18.80
C HIS A 310 -26.68 -11.80 -19.38
N GLU A 311 -27.86 -11.58 -18.79
CA GLU A 311 -29.14 -12.17 -19.24
C GLU A 311 -29.49 -11.77 -20.68
N ASP A 312 -29.12 -10.55 -21.10
CA ASP A 312 -29.36 -10.01 -22.44
C ASP A 312 -28.60 -10.76 -23.57
N TYR A 313 -27.62 -11.60 -23.22
CA TYR A 313 -26.82 -12.36 -24.17
C TYR A 313 -27.33 -13.80 -24.29
N ALA A 314 -28.15 -14.08 -25.30
CA ALA A 314 -28.77 -15.38 -25.55
C ALA A 314 -27.77 -16.44 -26.07
N LEU A 315 -26.89 -16.93 -25.19
CA LEU A 315 -25.96 -18.04 -25.45
C LEU A 315 -26.27 -19.21 -24.49
N PRO A 316 -26.47 -20.45 -24.98
CA PRO A 316 -26.76 -21.61 -24.14
C PRO A 316 -25.68 -21.88 -23.09
N ALA A 317 -26.05 -22.48 -21.96
CA ALA A 317 -25.13 -22.76 -20.86
C ALA A 317 -23.94 -23.67 -21.26
N THR A 318 -24.18 -24.64 -22.14
CA THR A 318 -23.14 -25.53 -22.69
C THR A 318 -22.11 -24.76 -23.51
N GLU A 319 -22.56 -23.86 -24.39
CA GLU A 319 -21.68 -23.00 -25.20
C GLU A 319 -20.94 -21.97 -24.34
N ARG A 320 -21.60 -21.41 -23.32
CA ARG A 320 -20.95 -20.54 -22.31
C ARG A 320 -19.80 -21.28 -21.60
N GLU A 321 -20.03 -22.53 -21.18
CA GLU A 321 -18.99 -23.34 -20.53
C GLU A 321 -17.83 -23.69 -21.48
N GLN A 322 -18.13 -24.07 -22.74
CA GLN A 322 -17.10 -24.33 -23.76
C GLN A 322 -16.24 -23.10 -24.03
N THR A 323 -16.89 -21.93 -24.13
CA THR A 323 -16.22 -20.62 -24.28
C THR A 323 -15.27 -20.36 -23.12
N ILE A 324 -15.72 -20.56 -21.88
CA ILE A 324 -14.92 -20.36 -20.68
C ILE A 324 -13.73 -21.34 -20.64
N GLU A 325 -13.90 -22.60 -21.04
CA GLU A 325 -12.80 -23.56 -21.13
C GLU A 325 -11.76 -23.17 -22.18
N ALA A 326 -12.18 -22.71 -23.36
CA ALA A 326 -11.28 -22.24 -24.42
C ALA A 326 -10.45 -21.02 -23.98
N VAL A 327 -11.08 -20.05 -23.34
CA VAL A 327 -10.39 -18.88 -22.80
C VAL A 327 -9.53 -19.23 -21.58
N SER A 328 -9.91 -20.22 -20.77
CA SER A 328 -9.09 -20.73 -19.67
C SER A 328 -7.79 -21.38 -20.16
N ALA A 329 -7.84 -22.08 -21.30
CA ALA A 329 -6.64 -22.61 -21.93
C ALA A 329 -5.70 -21.49 -22.44
N LEU A 330 -6.25 -20.47 -23.11
CA LEU A 330 -5.50 -19.29 -23.55
C LEU A 330 -4.91 -18.53 -22.36
N ALA A 331 -5.67 -18.38 -21.27
CA ALA A 331 -5.22 -17.77 -20.03
C ALA A 331 -3.98 -18.50 -19.49
N CYS A 332 -4.03 -19.84 -19.42
CA CYS A 332 -2.91 -20.66 -18.94
C CYS A 332 -1.64 -20.50 -19.79
N VAL A 333 -1.76 -20.36 -21.11
CA VAL A 333 -0.62 -20.05 -21.99
C VAL A 333 -0.04 -18.68 -21.62
N GLY A 334 -0.89 -17.65 -21.50
CA GLY A 334 -0.46 -16.31 -21.11
C GLY A 334 0.21 -16.26 -19.72
N LEU A 335 -0.23 -17.08 -18.77
CA LEU A 335 0.40 -17.18 -17.45
C LEU A 335 1.84 -17.73 -17.53
N LEU A 336 2.08 -18.72 -18.38
CA LEU A 336 3.40 -19.36 -18.52
C LEU A 336 4.38 -18.48 -19.31
N GLU A 337 3.88 -17.66 -20.22
CA GLU A 337 4.68 -16.72 -21.01
C GLU A 337 4.80 -15.32 -20.37
N ASP A 338 4.15 -15.07 -19.22
CA ASP A 338 4.06 -13.76 -18.57
C ASP A 338 3.48 -12.65 -19.48
N ARG A 339 2.35 -12.96 -20.13
CA ARG A 339 1.66 -12.07 -21.09
C ARG A 339 0.16 -11.99 -20.84
N LEU A 340 -0.39 -10.78 -20.97
CA LEU A 340 -1.83 -10.52 -20.95
C LEU A 340 -2.48 -10.73 -22.32
N GLU A 341 -1.70 -10.71 -23.40
CA GLU A 341 -2.19 -10.92 -24.76
C GLU A 341 -1.62 -12.24 -25.31
N VAL A 342 -2.53 -13.10 -25.78
CA VAL A 342 -2.22 -14.46 -26.20
C VAL A 342 -2.78 -14.68 -27.60
N ARG A 343 -1.93 -15.10 -28.52
CA ARG A 343 -2.32 -15.44 -29.88
C ARG A 343 -2.85 -16.86 -29.95
N PHE A 344 -3.84 -17.09 -30.81
CA PHE A 344 -4.42 -18.44 -31.00
C PHE A 344 -3.35 -19.47 -31.39
N ASP A 345 -2.34 -19.06 -32.17
CA ASP A 345 -1.26 -19.93 -32.64
C ASP A 345 -0.38 -20.51 -31.52
N GLN A 346 -0.34 -19.87 -30.34
CA GLN A 346 0.47 -20.32 -29.21
C GLN A 346 -0.18 -21.50 -28.47
N LEU A 347 -1.51 -21.62 -28.60
CA LEU A 347 -2.28 -22.71 -28.01
C LEU A 347 -2.35 -23.94 -28.94
N ILE A 348 -2.45 -23.74 -30.27
CA ILE A 348 -2.69 -24.83 -31.23
C ILE A 348 -1.45 -25.74 -31.37
N ASP A 349 -1.57 -27.02 -31.01
CA ASP A 349 -0.52 -28.01 -31.33
C ASP A 349 -0.62 -28.50 -32.77
N ARG A 350 0.28 -28.00 -33.63
CA ARG A 350 0.31 -28.35 -35.07
C ARG A 350 0.64 -29.82 -35.36
N ARG A 351 1.05 -30.59 -34.35
CA ARG A 351 1.36 -32.03 -34.47
C ARG A 351 0.14 -32.93 -34.25
N ASP A 352 -0.97 -32.36 -33.78
CA ASP A 352 -2.21 -33.05 -33.47
C ASP A 352 -2.99 -33.37 -34.77
N GLY A 353 -3.16 -34.67 -35.07
CA GLY A 353 -3.89 -35.17 -36.24
C GLY A 353 -3.36 -36.50 -36.80
N PRO A 354 -4.10 -37.17 -37.71
CA PRO A 354 -3.73 -38.47 -38.27
C PRO A 354 -2.40 -38.41 -39.04
N ALA A 355 -1.64 -39.51 -39.06
CA ALA A 355 -0.28 -39.59 -39.64
C ALA A 355 -0.21 -39.08 -41.10
N ALA A 356 -1.26 -39.30 -41.89
CA ALA A 356 -1.37 -38.81 -43.26
C ALA A 356 -1.34 -37.26 -43.38
N SER A 357 -1.93 -36.55 -42.40
CA SER A 357 -1.95 -35.07 -42.36
C SER A 357 -0.59 -34.47 -41.96
N ARG A 358 0.20 -35.21 -41.14
CA ARG A 358 1.59 -34.86 -40.79
C ARG A 358 2.54 -34.98 -42.00
N THR A 359 2.28 -35.93 -42.90
CA THR A 359 3.06 -36.10 -44.15
C THR A 359 2.69 -35.04 -45.19
N ALA A 360 1.40 -34.69 -45.31
CA ALA A 360 0.93 -33.64 -46.22
C ALA A 360 1.39 -32.22 -45.82
N SER A 361 1.42 -31.91 -44.51
CA SER A 361 1.94 -30.63 -44.00
C SER A 361 3.47 -30.51 -44.15
N SER A 362 4.21 -31.60 -43.97
CA SER A 362 5.68 -31.63 -44.22
C SER A 362 6.03 -31.56 -45.71
N LEU A 363 5.23 -32.17 -46.60
CA LEU A 363 5.32 -32.01 -48.05
C LEU A 363 4.99 -30.59 -48.51
N ARG A 364 3.91 -29.97 -48.00
CA ARG A 364 3.58 -28.56 -48.26
C ARG A 364 4.67 -27.59 -47.76
N ARG A 365 5.32 -27.91 -46.63
CA ARG A 365 6.45 -27.13 -46.10
C ARG A 365 7.66 -27.23 -47.02
N ARG A 366 8.00 -28.43 -47.52
CA ARG A 366 9.07 -28.62 -48.52
C ARG A 366 8.76 -27.90 -49.85
N LEU A 367 7.52 -27.93 -50.30
CA LEU A 367 7.07 -27.24 -51.52
C LEU A 367 7.12 -25.70 -51.39
N LYS A 368 6.69 -25.12 -50.25
CA LYS A 368 6.83 -23.66 -50.01
C LYS A 368 8.29 -23.22 -49.87
N GLN A 369 9.14 -24.08 -49.29
CA GLN A 369 10.57 -23.84 -49.14
C GLN A 369 11.33 -23.94 -50.47
N TRP A 370 10.78 -24.65 -51.46
CA TRP A 370 11.28 -24.68 -52.84
C TRP A 370 10.76 -23.53 -53.70
N GLN A 371 9.58 -22.97 -53.41
CA GLN A 371 9.03 -21.81 -54.15
C GLN A 371 9.58 -20.46 -53.69
N GLN A 372 10.08 -20.34 -52.46
CA GLN A 372 10.74 -19.13 -51.96
C GLN A 372 12.27 -19.27 -52.05
N GLY A 373 12.79 -19.18 -53.27
CA GLY A 373 14.23 -19.00 -53.49
C GLY A 373 14.66 -17.61 -53.04
N GLY A 374 15.59 -17.54 -52.07
CA GLY A 374 16.42 -16.37 -51.80
C GLY A 374 15.93 -15.41 -50.71
N ALA A 375 16.41 -15.62 -49.48
CA ALA A 375 16.89 -14.62 -48.51
C ALA A 375 16.89 -15.25 -47.11
N ARG A 376 18.08 -15.51 -46.55
CA ARG A 376 18.26 -15.87 -45.14
C ARG A 376 18.09 -14.61 -44.31
N THR A 377 16.85 -14.21 -44.03
CA THR A 377 16.55 -13.39 -42.86
C THR A 377 16.13 -14.31 -41.75
N ALA A 378 16.82 -14.24 -40.61
CA ALA A 378 16.49 -14.94 -39.37
C ALA A 378 15.10 -14.51 -38.89
N SER A 379 14.06 -15.16 -39.43
CA SER A 379 12.68 -14.90 -39.07
C SER A 379 12.35 -15.64 -37.78
N SER A 380 12.11 -14.85 -36.73
CA SER A 380 11.24 -15.14 -35.59
C SER A 380 11.33 -16.53 -34.98
N ALA A 381 11.94 -16.62 -33.81
CA ALA A 381 11.81 -17.72 -32.86
C ALA A 381 10.41 -18.35 -32.94
N GLN A 382 10.36 -19.63 -33.32
CA GLN A 382 9.15 -20.43 -33.34
C GLN A 382 8.49 -20.35 -31.96
N ALA A 383 7.27 -19.81 -31.91
CA ALA A 383 6.46 -19.89 -30.70
C ALA A 383 6.18 -21.37 -30.42
N ASP A 384 6.79 -21.90 -29.36
CA ASP A 384 6.63 -23.27 -28.92
C ASP A 384 5.17 -23.48 -28.51
N ALA A 385 4.40 -24.22 -29.31
CA ALA A 385 3.02 -24.57 -28.99
C ALA A 385 2.97 -25.35 -27.66
N SER A 386 1.89 -25.20 -26.89
CA SER A 386 1.66 -25.88 -25.61
C SER A 386 0.79 -27.15 -25.76
N PRO A 387 1.36 -28.33 -26.14
CA PRO A 387 0.59 -29.53 -26.49
C PRO A 387 -0.25 -30.08 -25.34
N GLU A 388 0.27 -29.98 -24.11
CA GLU A 388 -0.40 -30.40 -22.89
C GLU A 388 -1.68 -29.60 -22.59
N ILE A 389 -1.68 -28.30 -22.90
CA ILE A 389 -2.84 -27.42 -22.72
C ILE A 389 -3.88 -27.68 -23.81
N TRP A 390 -3.44 -27.83 -25.06
CA TRP A 390 -4.30 -28.16 -26.20
C TRP A 390 -5.04 -29.50 -26.01
N ALA A 391 -4.33 -30.54 -25.59
CA ALA A 391 -4.91 -31.85 -25.34
C ALA A 391 -5.96 -31.83 -24.21
N GLU A 392 -5.69 -31.10 -23.12
CA GLU A 392 -6.62 -30.94 -22.02
C GLU A 392 -7.87 -30.13 -22.43
N LEU A 393 -7.71 -29.10 -23.26
CA LEU A 393 -8.85 -28.33 -23.80
C LEU A 393 -9.76 -29.22 -24.65
N LYS A 394 -9.20 -29.96 -25.62
CA LYS A 394 -9.97 -30.91 -26.45
C LYS A 394 -10.74 -31.91 -25.58
N ARG A 395 -10.10 -32.43 -24.52
CA ARG A 395 -10.73 -33.37 -23.58
C ARG A 395 -11.92 -32.76 -22.84
N ARG A 396 -11.81 -31.51 -22.36
CA ARG A 396 -12.88 -30.83 -21.62
C ARG A 396 -14.05 -30.44 -22.51
N VAL A 397 -13.78 -29.85 -23.67
CA VAL A 397 -14.83 -29.45 -24.62
C VAL A 397 -15.60 -30.68 -25.14
N ARG A 398 -14.90 -31.78 -25.45
CA ARG A 398 -15.55 -33.05 -25.82
C ARG A 398 -16.44 -33.64 -24.72
N GLY A 399 -16.08 -33.45 -23.45
CA GLY A 399 -16.90 -33.90 -22.32
C GLY A 399 -18.18 -33.07 -22.10
N LEU A 400 -18.28 -31.91 -22.75
CA LEU A 400 -19.44 -31.01 -22.67
C LEU A 400 -20.36 -31.13 -23.89
N SER A 401 -19.83 -31.56 -25.04
CA SER A 401 -20.64 -31.95 -26.19
C SER A 401 -21.33 -33.28 -25.89
N GLY A 402 -22.65 -33.27 -25.70
CA GLY A 402 -23.45 -34.51 -25.67
C GLY A 402 -23.51 -35.20 -27.04
N ASP A 403 -24.28 -36.29 -27.15
CA ASP A 403 -24.53 -37.00 -28.43
C ASP A 403 -25.18 -36.10 -29.51
N ASP A 404 -25.69 -34.93 -29.12
CA ASP A 404 -26.29 -33.93 -29.99
C ASP A 404 -25.23 -33.05 -30.69
N GLY A 405 -24.57 -33.61 -31.71
CA GLY A 405 -24.16 -32.91 -32.94
C GLY A 405 -23.25 -31.66 -32.90
N ILE A 406 -22.82 -31.13 -31.76
CA ILE A 406 -21.91 -29.97 -31.69
C ILE A 406 -20.49 -30.43 -32.03
N GLU A 407 -19.94 -29.92 -33.14
CA GLU A 407 -18.63 -30.31 -33.67
C GLU A 407 -17.52 -30.18 -32.62
N ALA A 408 -16.86 -31.29 -32.32
CA ALA A 408 -15.66 -31.32 -31.50
C ALA A 408 -14.58 -30.39 -32.08
N LEU A 409 -13.78 -29.76 -31.21
CA LEU A 409 -12.61 -28.95 -31.61
C LEU A 409 -11.77 -29.69 -32.69
N PRO A 410 -11.49 -29.04 -33.84
CA PRO A 410 -10.74 -29.67 -34.93
C PRO A 410 -9.36 -30.17 -34.51
N ASP A 411 -8.77 -31.05 -35.31
CA ASP A 411 -7.38 -31.45 -35.14
C ASP A 411 -6.45 -30.27 -35.38
N GLY A 412 -5.42 -30.12 -34.54
CA GLY A 412 -4.48 -28.99 -34.60
C GLY A 412 -3.71 -28.86 -35.93
N ALA A 413 -3.69 -29.92 -36.75
CA ALA A 413 -3.19 -29.89 -38.13
C ALA A 413 -4.01 -28.96 -39.05
N ASP A 414 -5.31 -28.75 -38.78
CA ASP A 414 -6.17 -27.80 -39.49
C ASP A 414 -6.23 -26.44 -38.78
N ILE A 415 -5.13 -25.69 -38.92
CA ILE A 415 -4.92 -24.40 -38.23
C ILE A 415 -6.02 -23.40 -38.54
N THR A 416 -6.50 -23.33 -39.79
CA THR A 416 -7.51 -22.34 -40.21
C THR A 416 -8.83 -22.59 -39.50
N ARG A 417 -9.23 -23.86 -39.40
CA ARG A 417 -10.45 -24.26 -38.69
C ARG A 417 -10.30 -24.03 -37.19
N CYS A 418 -9.18 -24.42 -36.59
CA CYS A 418 -8.88 -24.14 -35.18
C CYS A 418 -8.94 -22.65 -34.86
N ARG A 419 -8.35 -21.79 -35.69
CA ARG A 419 -8.41 -20.33 -35.53
C ARG A 419 -9.84 -19.80 -35.61
N SER A 420 -10.65 -20.32 -36.52
CA SER A 420 -12.05 -19.90 -36.68
C SER A 420 -12.88 -20.23 -35.43
N HIS A 421 -12.73 -21.43 -34.88
CA HIS A 421 -13.38 -21.81 -33.61
C HIS A 421 -12.88 -20.98 -32.42
N LEU A 422 -11.56 -20.77 -32.30
CA LEU A 422 -11.01 -19.95 -31.23
C LEU A 422 -11.42 -18.47 -31.34
N ALA A 423 -11.55 -17.94 -32.56
CA ALA A 423 -12.07 -16.60 -32.80
C ALA A 423 -13.55 -16.48 -32.42
N LEU A 424 -14.37 -17.51 -32.69
CA LEU A 424 -15.76 -17.57 -32.22
C LEU A 424 -15.83 -17.53 -30.69
N TYR A 425 -15.09 -18.41 -30.00
CA TYR A 425 -15.03 -18.39 -28.54
C TYR A 425 -14.51 -17.06 -27.98
N ALA A 426 -13.53 -16.45 -28.65
CA ALA A 426 -13.00 -15.15 -28.25
C ALA A 426 -14.07 -14.03 -28.35
N ALA A 427 -14.85 -13.99 -29.43
CA ALA A 427 -15.95 -13.04 -29.59
C ALA A 427 -17.07 -13.29 -28.57
N GLN A 428 -17.42 -14.55 -28.32
CA GLN A 428 -18.39 -14.92 -27.28
C GLN A 428 -17.90 -14.50 -25.88
N ALA A 429 -16.61 -14.70 -25.58
CA ALA A 429 -16.02 -14.34 -24.32
C ALA A 429 -15.87 -12.82 -24.11
N GLU A 430 -15.69 -12.05 -25.18
CA GLU A 430 -15.74 -10.58 -25.15
C GLU A 430 -17.13 -10.07 -24.78
N ASN A 431 -18.19 -10.66 -25.35
CA ASN A 431 -19.57 -10.34 -24.97
C ASN A 431 -19.89 -10.72 -23.51
N LEU A 432 -19.22 -11.74 -22.97
CA LEU A 432 -19.30 -12.13 -21.55
C LEU A 432 -18.36 -11.29 -20.64
N GLY A 433 -17.65 -10.30 -21.18
CA GLY A 433 -16.75 -9.42 -20.42
C GLY A 433 -15.47 -10.08 -19.90
N LEU A 434 -15.07 -11.23 -20.45
CA LEU A 434 -13.90 -12.00 -19.99
C LEU A 434 -12.58 -11.57 -20.66
N VAL A 435 -12.64 -11.17 -21.94
CA VAL A 435 -11.47 -10.82 -22.77
C VAL A 435 -11.80 -9.69 -23.74
N GLU A 436 -10.78 -9.01 -24.25
CA GLU A 436 -10.87 -8.15 -25.44
C GLU A 436 -10.38 -8.95 -26.65
N THR A 437 -11.11 -8.95 -27.77
CA THR A 437 -10.63 -9.63 -28.98
C THR A 437 -9.51 -8.83 -29.64
N THR A 438 -8.44 -9.51 -30.04
CA THR A 438 -7.45 -8.95 -30.96
C THR A 438 -7.51 -9.73 -32.27
N GLY A 439 -7.20 -9.11 -33.40
CA GLY A 439 -7.45 -9.73 -34.72
C GLY A 439 -6.89 -11.16 -34.91
N ALA A 440 -5.92 -11.59 -34.10
CA ALA A 440 -5.38 -12.95 -34.10
C ALA A 440 -5.25 -13.60 -32.70
N GLY A 441 -5.96 -13.10 -31.69
CA GLY A 441 -5.81 -13.55 -30.30
C GLY A 441 -6.82 -12.94 -29.33
N VAL A 442 -6.50 -13.04 -28.04
CA VAL A 442 -7.27 -12.45 -26.94
C VAL A 442 -6.36 -11.67 -26.02
N ARG A 443 -6.89 -10.61 -25.41
CA ARG A 443 -6.26 -9.90 -24.30
C ARG A 443 -7.11 -10.00 -23.05
N PHE A 444 -6.47 -10.29 -21.92
CA PHE A 444 -7.13 -10.31 -20.63
C PHE A 444 -7.14 -8.91 -20.00
N PRO A 445 -8.32 -8.28 -19.80
CA PRO A 445 -8.42 -6.96 -19.16
C PRO A 445 -8.09 -7.01 -17.67
N HIS A 446 -8.35 -8.15 -17.02
CA HIS A 446 -8.15 -8.35 -15.58
C HIS A 446 -7.17 -9.48 -15.29
N SER A 447 -6.05 -9.16 -14.64
CA SER A 447 -5.02 -10.12 -14.22
C SER A 447 -5.55 -11.22 -13.30
N ILE A 448 -6.47 -10.89 -12.40
CA ILE A 448 -7.09 -11.85 -11.48
C ILE A 448 -7.98 -12.83 -12.25
N LEU A 449 -8.74 -12.37 -13.27
CA LEU A 449 -9.53 -13.27 -14.12
C LEU A 449 -8.63 -14.21 -14.92
N GLN A 450 -7.55 -13.68 -15.53
CA GLN A 450 -6.57 -14.53 -16.21
C GLN A 450 -5.96 -15.57 -15.27
N ALA A 451 -5.57 -15.16 -14.07
CA ALA A 451 -5.01 -16.04 -13.05
C ALA A 451 -6.01 -17.15 -12.65
N TYR A 452 -7.28 -16.79 -12.42
CA TYR A 452 -8.34 -17.75 -12.09
C TYR A 452 -8.59 -18.74 -13.24
N LEU A 453 -8.86 -18.24 -14.44
CA LEU A 453 -9.15 -19.07 -15.62
C LEU A 453 -7.97 -20.01 -15.93
N GLY A 454 -6.76 -19.47 -15.94
CA GLY A 454 -5.55 -20.26 -16.20
C GLY A 454 -5.22 -21.26 -15.09
N SER A 455 -5.52 -20.95 -13.82
CA SER A 455 -5.25 -21.85 -12.67
C SER A 455 -5.92 -23.22 -12.81
N ARG A 456 -7.02 -23.32 -13.58
CA ARG A 456 -7.76 -24.57 -13.83
C ARG A 456 -6.97 -25.56 -14.69
N PHE A 457 -5.97 -25.13 -15.45
CA PHE A 457 -5.17 -25.98 -16.36
C PHE A 457 -3.79 -26.36 -15.77
N LEU A 458 -3.35 -25.73 -14.67
CA LEU A 458 -2.01 -25.89 -14.10
C LEU A 458 -1.64 -27.33 -13.67
N ARG A 459 -2.62 -28.17 -13.36
CA ARG A 459 -2.37 -29.57 -13.00
C ARG A 459 -1.67 -30.36 -14.11
N ARG A 460 -2.01 -30.10 -15.38
CA ARG A 460 -1.52 -30.88 -16.52
C ARG A 460 -0.19 -30.37 -17.09
N ILE A 461 0.28 -29.21 -16.63
CA ILE A 461 1.53 -28.60 -17.09
C ILE A 461 2.72 -29.48 -16.71
N ARG A 462 3.72 -29.62 -17.58
CA ARG A 462 4.91 -30.41 -17.22
C ARG A 462 5.78 -29.65 -16.22
N ARG A 463 6.58 -30.38 -15.43
CA ARG A 463 7.42 -29.79 -14.38
C ARG A 463 8.46 -28.82 -14.94
N ASP A 464 9.15 -29.22 -16.00
CA ASP A 464 10.13 -28.42 -16.74
C ASP A 464 9.52 -27.14 -17.33
N HIS A 465 8.29 -27.22 -17.84
CA HIS A 465 7.59 -26.07 -18.39
C HIS A 465 7.26 -25.03 -17.30
N LEU A 466 6.76 -25.47 -16.14
CA LEU A 466 6.52 -24.57 -15.01
C LEU A 466 7.82 -24.02 -14.43
N GLU A 467 8.86 -24.85 -14.30
CA GLU A 467 10.19 -24.39 -13.86
C GLU A 467 10.75 -23.31 -14.78
N ALA A 468 10.57 -23.45 -16.10
CA ALA A 468 10.97 -22.42 -17.05
C ALA A 468 10.20 -21.10 -16.83
N ALA A 469 8.89 -21.15 -16.57
CA ALA A 469 8.08 -19.97 -16.29
C ALA A 469 8.43 -19.26 -14.96
N LEU A 470 9.02 -19.99 -14.00
CA LEU A 470 9.48 -19.43 -12.72
C LEU A 470 10.90 -18.82 -12.80
N ARG A 471 11.66 -19.07 -13.87
CA ARG A 471 13.01 -18.50 -14.07
C ARG A 471 12.92 -17.05 -14.58
N GLU A 472 13.98 -16.29 -14.34
CA GLU A 472 14.11 -14.91 -14.84
C GLU A 472 13.90 -14.83 -16.36
N PRO A 473 13.12 -13.86 -16.87
CA PRO A 473 12.56 -12.68 -16.17
C PRO A 473 11.26 -12.95 -15.37
N GLY A 474 10.62 -14.11 -15.53
CA GLY A 474 9.41 -14.51 -14.80
C GLY A 474 9.65 -14.87 -13.32
N PRO A 475 8.61 -15.24 -12.55
CA PRO A 475 7.22 -15.30 -12.95
C PRO A 475 6.47 -13.97 -12.83
N GLY A 476 5.46 -13.82 -13.69
CA GLY A 476 4.42 -12.80 -13.58
C GLY A 476 3.63 -12.91 -12.27
N LYS A 477 3.04 -11.79 -11.84
CA LYS A 477 2.17 -11.76 -10.65
C LYS A 477 0.94 -12.65 -10.86
N GLU A 478 0.45 -12.70 -12.09
CA GLU A 478 -0.69 -13.49 -12.55
C GLU A 478 -0.47 -14.99 -12.30
N LEU A 479 0.73 -15.50 -12.62
CA LEU A 479 1.08 -16.90 -12.37
C LEU A 479 1.14 -17.20 -10.87
N LEU A 480 1.70 -16.30 -10.06
CA LEU A 480 1.74 -16.45 -8.60
C LEU A 480 0.32 -16.52 -8.00
N VAL A 481 -0.58 -15.63 -8.42
CA VAL A 481 -2.00 -15.68 -8.02
C VAL A 481 -2.66 -16.98 -8.49
N ALA A 482 -2.37 -17.43 -9.72
CA ALA A 482 -2.93 -18.67 -10.25
C ALA A 482 -2.46 -19.91 -9.47
N LEU A 483 -1.20 -19.95 -9.03
CA LEU A 483 -0.67 -21.02 -8.17
C LEU A 483 -1.32 -21.01 -6.78
N ALA A 484 -1.54 -19.83 -6.20
CA ALA A 484 -2.28 -19.69 -4.95
C ALA A 484 -3.73 -20.21 -5.08
N LEU A 485 -4.44 -19.84 -6.15
CA LEU A 485 -5.80 -20.35 -6.43
C LEU A 485 -5.81 -21.87 -6.69
N ASN A 486 -4.89 -22.37 -7.53
CA ASN A 486 -4.79 -23.81 -7.81
C ASN A 486 -4.51 -24.64 -6.55
N SER A 487 -3.72 -24.11 -5.60
CA SER A 487 -3.47 -24.77 -4.32
C SER A 487 -4.76 -25.01 -3.52
N ARG A 488 -5.78 -24.17 -3.67
CA ARG A 488 -7.08 -24.29 -2.96
C ARG A 488 -8.14 -25.07 -3.73
N MET A 489 -7.85 -25.44 -4.99
CA MET A 489 -8.74 -26.30 -5.76
C MET A 489 -8.82 -27.72 -5.17
N PRO A 490 -9.89 -28.47 -5.50
CA PRO A 490 -10.00 -29.89 -5.14
C PRO A 490 -8.77 -30.69 -5.59
N ALA A 491 -8.40 -31.73 -4.83
CA ALA A 491 -7.18 -32.51 -5.07
C ALA A 491 -7.06 -33.08 -6.50
N ARG A 492 -8.19 -33.36 -7.17
CA ARG A 492 -8.26 -33.79 -8.58
C ARG A 492 -7.80 -32.73 -9.59
N ASN A 493 -7.84 -31.45 -9.23
CA ASN A 493 -7.50 -30.30 -10.08
C ASN A 493 -6.24 -29.56 -9.59
N ARG A 494 -5.75 -29.88 -8.39
CA ARG A 494 -4.53 -29.32 -7.82
C ARG A 494 -3.27 -29.89 -8.47
N ARG A 495 -2.25 -29.06 -8.67
CA ARG A 495 -0.89 -29.48 -9.05
C ARG A 495 -0.10 -29.90 -7.81
N PRO A 496 0.39 -31.16 -7.73
CA PRO A 496 1.26 -31.59 -6.63
C PRO A 496 2.68 -31.01 -6.76
N GLY A 497 3.37 -30.83 -5.63
CA GLY A 497 4.80 -30.52 -5.62
C GLY A 497 5.14 -29.10 -6.09
N THR A 498 4.21 -28.15 -5.94
CA THR A 498 4.41 -26.75 -6.36
C THR A 498 5.31 -25.98 -5.38
N ALA A 499 5.18 -26.20 -4.06
CA ALA A 499 5.96 -25.49 -3.05
C ALA A 499 7.49 -25.71 -3.17
N PRO A 500 8.03 -26.92 -3.44
CA PRO A 500 9.45 -27.12 -3.69
C PRO A 500 9.99 -26.36 -4.91
N LEU A 501 9.20 -26.22 -5.98
CA LEU A 501 9.59 -25.47 -7.18
C LEU A 501 9.71 -23.98 -6.88
N LEU A 502 8.74 -23.43 -6.14
CA LEU A 502 8.76 -22.03 -5.69
C LEU A 502 9.94 -21.75 -4.75
N LEU A 503 10.24 -22.67 -3.83
CA LEU A 503 11.39 -22.54 -2.94
C LEU A 503 12.71 -22.52 -3.72
N ALA A 504 12.90 -23.44 -4.67
CA ALA A 504 14.09 -23.50 -5.51
C ALA A 504 14.25 -22.22 -6.36
N ALA A 505 13.15 -21.73 -6.94
CA ALA A 505 13.14 -20.47 -7.69
C ALA A 505 13.46 -19.26 -6.79
N ALA A 506 12.94 -19.21 -5.57
CA ALA A 506 13.24 -18.16 -4.60
C ALA A 506 14.73 -18.16 -4.22
N GLN A 507 15.30 -19.35 -3.97
CA GLN A 507 16.71 -19.54 -3.61
C GLN A 507 17.69 -19.07 -4.69
N ALA A 508 17.30 -19.12 -5.96
CA ALA A 508 18.12 -18.68 -7.07
C ALA A 508 18.21 -17.15 -7.24
N ARG A 509 17.43 -16.36 -6.48
CA ARG A 509 17.26 -14.91 -6.71
C ARG A 509 17.55 -14.06 -5.48
N CYS A 510 18.08 -12.85 -5.66
CA CYS A 510 18.39 -11.90 -4.58
C CYS A 510 17.58 -10.59 -4.67
N ASP A 511 16.53 -10.56 -5.49
CA ASP A 511 15.70 -9.40 -5.76
C ASP A 511 14.34 -9.43 -5.04
N ALA A 512 13.54 -8.37 -5.14
CA ALA A 512 12.21 -8.30 -4.52
C ALA A 512 11.29 -9.47 -4.93
N LYS A 513 11.49 -10.04 -6.13
CA LYS A 513 10.73 -11.20 -6.62
C LYS A 513 11.01 -12.46 -5.80
N ALA A 514 12.21 -12.62 -5.23
CA ALA A 514 12.52 -13.71 -4.31
C ALA A 514 11.54 -13.74 -3.12
N LEU A 515 11.20 -12.57 -2.56
CA LEU A 515 10.25 -12.44 -1.45
C LEU A 515 8.83 -12.84 -1.86
N GLU A 516 8.38 -12.44 -3.06
CA GLU A 516 7.08 -12.88 -3.59
C GLU A 516 7.03 -14.41 -3.74
N LEU A 517 8.12 -15.02 -4.24
CA LEU A 517 8.22 -16.49 -4.37
C LEU A 517 8.21 -17.21 -3.02
N TYR A 518 8.95 -16.71 -2.02
CA TYR A 518 8.88 -17.25 -0.65
C TYR A 518 7.47 -17.16 -0.08
N THR A 519 6.80 -16.03 -0.30
CA THR A 519 5.43 -15.81 0.16
C THR A 519 4.48 -16.84 -0.44
N MET A 520 4.56 -17.06 -1.76
CA MET A 520 3.74 -18.06 -2.44
C MET A 520 4.09 -19.49 -2.00
N ALA A 521 5.37 -19.80 -1.78
CA ALA A 521 5.79 -21.10 -1.27
C ALA A 521 5.13 -21.41 0.09
N LEU A 522 5.09 -20.45 1.01
CA LEU A 522 4.41 -20.58 2.31
C LEU A 522 2.90 -20.83 2.16
N GLN A 523 2.23 -20.10 1.26
CA GLN A 523 0.78 -20.23 1.05
C GLN A 523 0.38 -21.56 0.39
N VAL A 524 1.17 -22.02 -0.58
CA VAL A 524 0.96 -23.31 -1.26
C VAL A 524 1.27 -24.46 -0.31
N ASP A 525 2.36 -24.40 0.45
CA ASP A 525 2.73 -25.44 1.43
C ASP A 525 1.65 -25.64 2.49
N LEU A 526 0.94 -24.58 2.89
CA LEU A 526 -0.17 -24.67 3.86
C LEU A 526 -1.20 -25.75 3.47
N MET A 527 -1.34 -26.02 2.17
CA MET A 527 -2.33 -26.94 1.60
C MET A 527 -1.82 -28.36 1.36
N GLU A 528 -0.51 -28.58 1.49
CA GLU A 528 0.09 -29.92 1.44
C GLU A 528 -0.21 -30.69 2.74
N PRO A 529 -0.28 -32.03 2.71
CA PRO A 529 -0.45 -32.84 3.91
C PRO A 529 0.65 -32.57 4.96
N ALA A 530 0.31 -32.68 6.25
CA ALA A 530 1.25 -32.39 7.34
C ALA A 530 2.54 -33.23 7.27
N SER A 531 2.45 -34.49 6.83
CA SER A 531 3.60 -35.40 6.65
C SER A 531 4.56 -34.99 5.51
N GLY A 532 4.12 -34.15 4.57
CA GLY A 532 4.91 -33.63 3.45
C GLY A 532 5.22 -32.12 3.55
N SER A 533 4.84 -31.49 4.66
CA SER A 533 4.98 -30.06 4.89
C SER A 533 6.44 -29.61 4.97
N ARG A 534 6.80 -28.58 4.20
CA ARG A 534 8.12 -27.94 4.21
C ARG A 534 8.13 -26.55 4.85
N HIS A 535 7.07 -26.20 5.58
CA HIS A 535 6.91 -24.89 6.22
C HIS A 535 8.15 -24.40 6.97
N GLN A 536 8.78 -25.27 7.77
CA GLN A 536 10.00 -24.94 8.53
C GLN A 536 11.18 -24.69 7.58
N ASP A 537 11.43 -25.59 6.62
CA ASP A 537 12.51 -25.46 5.63
C ASP A 537 12.40 -24.15 4.82
N ILE A 538 11.17 -23.77 4.43
CA ILE A 538 10.91 -22.51 3.71
C ILE A 538 11.24 -21.32 4.59
N ALA A 539 10.82 -21.34 5.86
CA ALA A 539 11.07 -20.27 6.82
C ALA A 539 12.56 -20.14 7.19
N ASP A 540 13.29 -21.25 7.34
CA ASP A 540 14.72 -21.27 7.61
C ASP A 540 15.51 -20.69 6.42
N SER A 541 15.15 -21.12 5.21
CA SER A 541 15.71 -20.58 3.95
C SER A 541 15.48 -19.07 3.84
N LEU A 542 14.27 -18.59 4.15
CA LEU A 542 13.95 -17.17 4.16
C LEU A 542 14.76 -16.40 5.22
N LEU A 543 14.86 -16.91 6.45
CA LEU A 543 15.62 -16.28 7.54
C LEU A 543 17.11 -16.16 7.23
N HIS A 544 17.68 -17.18 6.58
CA HIS A 544 19.08 -17.17 6.18
C HIS A 544 19.34 -16.09 5.12
N ARG A 545 18.46 -16.00 4.11
CA ARG A 545 18.63 -15.11 2.95
C ARG A 545 18.04 -13.71 3.12
N TRP A 546 17.37 -13.43 4.24
CA TRP A 546 16.66 -12.16 4.47
C TRP A 546 17.54 -10.91 4.29
N SER A 547 18.80 -11.00 4.75
CA SER A 547 19.78 -9.91 4.65
C SER A 547 20.46 -9.84 3.28
N ASP A 548 20.42 -10.92 2.50
CA ASP A 548 21.07 -11.00 1.18
C ASP A 548 20.16 -10.45 0.07
N ILE A 549 18.85 -10.44 0.30
CA ILE A 549 17.85 -9.91 -0.64
C ILE A 549 17.87 -8.37 -0.58
N THR A 550 18.78 -7.80 -1.37
CA THR A 550 19.04 -6.36 -1.44
C THR A 550 18.99 -5.83 -2.87
N VAL A 551 18.84 -6.70 -3.87
CA VAL A 551 18.86 -6.31 -5.28
C VAL A 551 17.52 -5.67 -5.66
N GLY A 552 17.59 -4.48 -6.23
CA GLY A 552 16.44 -3.74 -6.72
C GLY A 552 16.17 -2.46 -5.94
N ASP A 553 15.05 -1.84 -6.30
CA ASP A 553 14.64 -0.57 -5.73
C ASP A 553 14.21 -0.70 -4.25
N GLN A 554 14.58 0.28 -3.41
CA GLN A 554 14.33 0.24 -1.97
C GLN A 554 12.85 0.23 -1.61
N ARG A 555 12.00 0.94 -2.36
CA ARG A 555 10.56 0.98 -2.10
C ARG A 555 9.91 -0.34 -2.51
N SER A 556 10.27 -0.86 -3.67
CA SER A 556 9.81 -2.16 -4.18
C SER A 556 10.17 -3.29 -3.21
N LEU A 557 11.41 -3.32 -2.73
CA LEU A 557 11.86 -4.24 -1.68
C LEU A 557 11.08 -4.05 -0.37
N GLY A 558 10.78 -2.80 0.01
CA GLY A 558 10.01 -2.48 1.20
C GLY A 558 8.60 -3.03 1.15
N ALA A 559 7.89 -2.75 0.06
CA ALA A 559 6.54 -3.23 -0.19
C ALA A 559 6.49 -4.76 -0.25
N ALA A 560 7.48 -5.41 -0.89
CA ALA A 560 7.56 -6.87 -0.94
C ALA A 560 7.79 -7.50 0.44
N LYS A 561 8.68 -6.93 1.27
CA LYS A 561 8.91 -7.39 2.65
C LYS A 561 7.69 -7.18 3.55
N GLU A 562 7.02 -6.04 3.43
CA GLU A 562 5.78 -5.74 4.17
C GLU A 562 4.66 -6.72 3.79
N SER A 563 4.43 -6.93 2.48
CA SER A 563 3.46 -7.91 1.99
C SER A 563 3.78 -9.34 2.45
N LEU A 564 5.07 -9.73 2.43
CA LEU A 564 5.50 -11.04 2.94
C LEU A 564 5.18 -11.15 4.43
N SER A 565 5.45 -10.11 5.23
CA SER A 565 5.25 -10.12 6.67
C SER A 565 3.79 -10.37 7.04
N HIS A 566 2.85 -9.68 6.40
CA HIS A 566 1.42 -9.90 6.59
C HIS A 566 0.99 -11.32 6.19
N GLN A 567 1.40 -11.79 5.00
CA GLN A 567 1.01 -13.12 4.50
C GLN A 567 1.65 -14.26 5.30
N PHE A 568 2.88 -14.09 5.80
CA PHE A 568 3.50 -15.06 6.70
C PHE A 568 2.75 -15.11 8.05
N GLY A 569 2.36 -13.95 8.58
CA GLY A 569 1.48 -13.84 9.75
C GLY A 569 0.16 -14.60 9.58
N GLU A 570 -0.52 -14.44 8.44
CA GLU A 570 -1.74 -15.18 8.09
C GLU A 570 -1.51 -16.70 8.07
N VAL A 571 -0.43 -17.16 7.43
CA VAL A 571 -0.08 -18.59 7.36
C VAL A 571 0.18 -19.16 8.76
N LEU A 572 0.94 -18.45 9.61
CA LEU A 572 1.24 -18.90 10.98
C LEU A 572 -0.02 -19.09 11.81
N ARG A 573 -1.00 -18.20 11.66
CA ARG A 573 -2.29 -18.32 12.34
C ARG A 573 -3.14 -19.47 11.83
N ALA A 574 -3.21 -19.65 10.52
CA ALA A 574 -3.93 -20.77 9.95
C ALA A 574 -3.39 -22.12 10.46
N ILE A 575 -2.06 -22.24 10.61
CA ILE A 575 -1.42 -23.41 11.22
C ILE A 575 -1.77 -23.52 12.71
N GLY A 576 -1.68 -22.41 13.47
CA GLY A 576 -2.03 -22.38 14.89
C GLY A 576 -3.47 -22.81 15.16
N ASP A 577 -4.43 -22.26 14.40
CA ASP A 577 -5.86 -22.56 14.52
C ASP A 577 -6.15 -24.03 14.18
N ALA A 578 -5.49 -24.60 13.16
CA ALA A 578 -5.61 -26.02 12.83
C ALA A 578 -5.14 -26.93 13.99
N ARG A 579 -4.01 -26.60 14.62
CA ARG A 579 -3.47 -27.37 15.76
C ARG A 579 -4.32 -27.33 17.02
N THR A 580 -5.14 -26.28 17.21
CA THR A 580 -6.08 -26.26 18.35
C THR A 580 -7.28 -27.18 18.13
N ARG A 581 -7.57 -27.55 16.87
CA ARG A 581 -8.71 -28.40 16.49
C ARG A 581 -8.33 -29.88 16.36
N GLU A 582 -7.08 -30.17 16.00
CA GLU A 582 -6.51 -31.52 15.85
C GLU A 582 -5.57 -31.86 17.02
N ASP A 583 -5.21 -33.14 17.21
CA ASP A 583 -4.29 -33.55 18.29
C ASP A 583 -2.92 -32.84 18.13
N PRO A 584 -2.46 -32.05 19.14
CA PRO A 584 -1.25 -31.22 19.06
C PRO A 584 0.04 -31.96 18.67
N GLY A 585 0.07 -33.29 18.86
CA GLY A 585 1.19 -34.17 18.57
C GLY A 585 1.41 -34.48 17.09
N TYR A 586 0.39 -34.35 16.24
CA TYR A 586 0.43 -34.76 14.82
C TYR A 586 0.31 -33.60 13.80
N GLY A 587 0.14 -32.36 14.27
CA GLY A 587 -0.03 -31.17 13.42
C GLY A 587 1.27 -30.48 12.99
N ARG A 588 1.23 -29.79 11.84
CA ARG A 588 2.32 -28.94 11.31
C ARG A 588 2.78 -27.92 12.36
N LYS A 589 4.08 -27.79 12.62
CA LYS A 589 4.63 -26.78 13.55
C LYS A 589 4.72 -25.41 12.86
N PRO A 590 4.20 -24.31 13.45
CA PRO A 590 4.32 -22.96 12.90
C PRO A 590 5.74 -22.42 13.10
N ALA A 591 6.30 -21.75 12.09
CA ALA A 591 7.66 -21.20 12.09
C ALA A 591 7.76 -19.84 12.83
N LEU A 592 7.22 -19.78 14.06
CA LEU A 592 7.14 -18.55 14.86
C LEU A 592 8.53 -18.04 15.29
N GLU A 593 9.47 -18.94 15.56
CA GLU A 593 10.84 -18.58 15.98
C GLU A 593 11.62 -17.92 14.85
N GLN A 594 11.50 -18.44 13.63
CA GLN A 594 12.09 -17.87 12.42
C GLN A 594 11.51 -16.48 12.17
N PHE A 595 10.18 -16.35 12.24
CA PHE A 595 9.50 -15.08 12.00
C PHE A 595 9.91 -14.00 13.03
N LEU A 596 10.02 -14.35 14.32
CA LEU A 596 10.55 -13.46 15.34
C LEU A 596 12.02 -13.07 15.07
N SER A 597 12.84 -14.02 14.63
CA SER A 597 14.26 -13.77 14.35
C SER A 597 14.47 -12.86 13.12
N ILE A 598 13.56 -12.89 12.14
CA ILE A 598 13.53 -11.94 11.03
C ILE A 598 13.30 -10.50 11.57
N ALA A 599 12.40 -10.31 12.54
CA ALA A 599 12.16 -9.00 13.14
C ALA A 599 13.41 -8.40 13.81
N PHE A 600 14.32 -9.24 14.32
CA PHE A 600 15.56 -8.78 14.95
C PHE A 600 16.61 -8.35 13.92
N LYS A 601 16.65 -9.03 12.76
CA LYS A 601 17.57 -8.72 11.66
C LYS A 601 17.10 -7.52 10.82
N GLU A 602 15.80 -7.31 10.69
CA GLU A 602 15.26 -6.30 9.78
C GLU A 602 15.56 -4.85 10.25
N PRO A 603 16.25 -4.03 9.43
CA PRO A 603 16.56 -2.65 9.83
C PRO A 603 15.34 -1.72 9.80
N ARG A 604 14.38 -1.92 8.90
CA ARG A 604 13.29 -0.95 8.69
C ARG A 604 12.20 -1.09 9.76
N HIS A 605 11.89 0.04 10.41
CA HIS A 605 10.87 0.12 11.46
C HIS A 605 9.50 -0.44 11.04
N ALA A 606 8.99 -0.03 9.86
CA ALA A 606 7.66 -0.42 9.40
C ALA A 606 7.50 -1.94 9.27
N ILE A 607 8.53 -2.62 8.75
CA ILE A 607 8.49 -4.09 8.56
C ILE A 607 8.62 -4.79 9.91
N ARG A 608 9.49 -4.33 10.82
CA ARG A 608 9.57 -4.89 12.18
C ARG A 608 8.25 -4.76 12.93
N LEU A 609 7.62 -3.59 12.84
CA LEU A 609 6.32 -3.34 13.47
C LEU A 609 5.25 -4.27 12.90
N ALA A 610 5.18 -4.42 11.58
CA ALA A 610 4.26 -5.36 10.93
C ALA A 610 4.47 -6.80 11.44
N ILE A 611 5.70 -7.31 11.44
CA ILE A 611 6.01 -8.66 11.97
C ILE A 611 5.54 -8.83 13.42
N VAL A 612 5.80 -7.83 14.27
CA VAL A 612 5.43 -7.89 15.68
C VAL A 612 3.92 -7.81 15.90
N GLN A 613 3.19 -7.00 15.12
CA GLN A 613 1.74 -6.97 15.17
C GLN A 613 1.13 -8.30 14.73
N GLU A 614 1.66 -8.91 13.66
CA GLU A 614 1.24 -10.21 13.17
C GLU A 614 1.50 -11.32 14.21
N LEU A 615 2.69 -11.34 14.83
CA LEU A 615 3.01 -12.23 15.95
C LEU A 615 2.08 -12.02 17.14
N GLY A 616 1.85 -10.77 17.52
CA GLY A 616 0.92 -10.35 18.57
C GLY A 616 -0.54 -10.73 18.31
N ALA A 617 -0.87 -11.20 17.12
CA ALA A 617 -2.19 -11.68 16.75
C ALA A 617 -2.30 -13.22 16.71
N CYS A 618 -1.19 -13.95 16.93
CA CYS A 618 -1.13 -15.42 16.92
C CYS A 618 -1.50 -16.09 18.27
N GLY A 619 -1.83 -15.31 19.31
CA GLY A 619 -2.37 -15.82 20.58
C GLY A 619 -1.46 -16.82 21.30
N ASP A 620 -2.06 -17.89 21.82
CA ASP A 620 -1.39 -18.88 22.67
C ASP A 620 -0.17 -19.55 22.02
N ALA A 621 -0.23 -19.85 20.71
CA ALA A 621 0.88 -20.49 20.01
C ALA A 621 2.14 -19.62 20.02
N ALA A 622 1.99 -18.30 19.82
CA ALA A 622 3.10 -17.37 19.91
C ALA A 622 3.58 -17.19 21.36
N PHE A 623 2.66 -17.16 22.33
CA PHE A 623 3.04 -17.06 23.74
C PHE A 623 3.81 -18.29 24.22
N ASP A 624 3.40 -19.51 23.83
CA ASP A 624 4.11 -20.74 24.16
C ASP A 624 5.54 -20.74 23.59
N MET A 625 5.73 -20.31 22.34
CA MET A 625 7.07 -20.12 21.75
C MET A 625 7.89 -19.09 22.53
N LEU A 626 7.31 -17.93 22.85
CA LEU A 626 8.00 -16.87 23.61
C LEU A 626 8.35 -17.31 25.03
N ARG A 627 7.51 -18.13 25.66
CA ARG A 627 7.78 -18.71 26.98
C ARG A 627 8.93 -19.70 26.95
N ASN A 628 9.06 -20.49 25.90
CA ASN A 628 10.19 -21.41 25.74
C ASN A 628 11.49 -20.66 25.46
N ARG A 629 11.44 -19.66 24.57
CA ARG A 629 12.60 -18.84 24.22
C ARG A 629 13.06 -17.92 25.35
N PHE A 630 12.12 -17.43 26.14
CA PHE A 630 12.36 -16.55 27.29
C PHE A 630 11.59 -17.10 28.51
N PRO A 631 12.14 -18.08 29.25
CA PRO A 631 11.42 -18.78 30.32
C PRO A 631 11.37 -18.01 31.64
N VAL A 632 10.17 -17.99 32.27
CA VAL A 632 9.98 -17.60 33.68
C VAL A 632 9.77 -18.89 34.48
N PRO A 633 10.47 -19.12 35.60
CA PRO A 633 10.24 -20.29 36.43
C PRO A 633 8.79 -20.36 36.93
N PRO A 634 8.17 -21.55 36.97
CA PRO A 634 6.75 -21.69 37.28
C PRO A 634 6.36 -21.41 38.74
N LYS A 635 7.32 -21.28 39.67
CA LYS A 635 7.08 -20.97 41.10
C LYS A 635 8.20 -20.09 41.67
N GLY A 636 7.83 -18.93 42.22
CA GLY A 636 8.73 -18.00 42.91
C GLY A 636 8.66 -16.58 42.33
N PRO A 637 9.18 -15.55 43.03
CA PRO A 637 9.44 -14.26 42.41
C PRO A 637 10.31 -14.47 41.16
N PRO A 638 10.17 -13.65 40.11
CA PRO A 638 10.94 -13.81 38.88
C PRO A 638 12.42 -13.85 39.26
N PRO A 639 13.15 -14.90 38.85
CA PRO A 639 14.56 -15.01 39.19
C PRO A 639 15.29 -13.81 38.59
N GLU A 640 16.43 -13.43 39.17
CA GLU A 640 17.30 -12.43 38.57
C GLU A 640 17.67 -12.74 37.11
N SER A 641 17.57 -14.02 36.70
CA SER A 641 17.86 -14.49 35.34
C SER A 641 16.82 -14.15 34.27
N TYR A 642 15.54 -13.93 34.61
CA TYR A 642 14.52 -13.60 33.60
C TYR A 642 14.30 -12.08 33.42
N ASP A 643 14.81 -11.27 34.32
CA ASP A 643 14.64 -9.82 34.30
C ASP A 643 15.01 -9.22 32.91
N PRO A 644 14.04 -8.68 32.15
CA PRO A 644 14.26 -8.24 30.78
C PRO A 644 15.22 -7.04 30.70
N TRP A 645 15.25 -6.21 31.74
CA TRP A 645 16.20 -5.11 31.83
C TRP A 645 17.61 -5.65 32.09
N LYS A 646 17.79 -6.56 33.06
CA LYS A 646 19.10 -7.17 33.32
C LYS A 646 19.66 -7.90 32.09
N GLN A 647 18.81 -8.64 31.36
CA GLN A 647 19.22 -9.30 30.11
C GLN A 647 19.68 -8.30 29.04
N TYR A 648 19.00 -7.17 28.90
CA TYR A 648 19.40 -6.13 27.96
C TYR A 648 20.72 -5.49 28.39
N GLU A 649 20.80 -5.07 29.65
CA GLU A 649 21.97 -4.42 30.22
C GLU A 649 23.21 -5.31 30.10
N GLU A 650 23.10 -6.59 30.46
CA GLU A 650 24.18 -7.57 30.34
C GLU A 650 24.62 -7.77 28.89
N LYS A 651 23.68 -8.12 27.99
CA LYS A 651 24.00 -8.33 26.56
C LYS A 651 24.65 -7.10 25.94
N TYR A 652 24.09 -5.91 26.20
CA TYR A 652 24.55 -4.68 25.60
C TYR A 652 25.91 -4.23 26.17
N ARG A 653 26.11 -4.32 27.49
CA ARG A 653 27.40 -4.02 28.13
C ARG A 653 28.49 -4.97 27.68
N ASN A 654 28.21 -6.27 27.61
CA ASN A 654 29.18 -7.26 27.13
C ASN A 654 29.65 -6.91 25.71
N LYS A 655 28.73 -6.51 24.82
CA LYS A 655 29.10 -6.03 23.50
C LYS A 655 29.92 -4.73 23.50
N GLN A 656 29.62 -3.78 24.38
CA GLN A 656 30.46 -2.58 24.52
C GLN A 656 31.88 -2.92 25.03
N TYR A 657 32.01 -3.91 25.92
CA TYR A 657 33.32 -4.38 26.38
C TYR A 657 34.09 -5.09 25.27
N GLU A 658 33.44 -5.97 24.51
CA GLU A 658 34.03 -6.64 23.35
C GLU A 658 34.50 -5.63 22.29
N GLU A 659 33.67 -4.62 21.97
CA GLU A 659 34.02 -3.53 21.05
C GLU A 659 35.28 -2.78 21.52
N ARG A 660 35.32 -2.37 22.79
CA ARG A 660 36.48 -1.67 23.35
C ARG A 660 37.74 -2.52 23.34
N ALA A 661 37.64 -3.80 23.70
CA ALA A 661 38.76 -4.72 23.69
C ALA A 661 39.28 -4.95 22.26
N ALA A 662 38.38 -5.18 21.30
CA ALA A 662 38.73 -5.38 19.90
C ALA A 662 39.36 -4.12 19.26
N LEU A 663 38.84 -2.93 19.55
CA LEU A 663 39.43 -1.68 19.07
C LEU A 663 40.80 -1.39 19.71
N GLN A 664 40.97 -1.71 21.00
CA GLN A 664 42.27 -1.59 21.66
C GLN A 664 43.30 -2.55 21.04
N GLU A 665 42.92 -3.81 20.81
CA GLU A 665 43.80 -4.79 20.17
C GLU A 665 44.12 -4.38 18.74
N PHE A 666 43.12 -3.94 17.96
CA PHE A 666 43.33 -3.41 16.61
C PHE A 666 44.34 -2.27 16.58
N ASN A 667 44.23 -1.31 17.50
CA ASN A 667 45.15 -0.19 17.61
C ASN A 667 46.57 -0.63 18.03
N ARG A 668 46.70 -1.66 18.88
CA ARG A 668 47.99 -2.24 19.26
C ARG A 668 48.68 -2.95 18.10
N SER A 669 47.93 -3.75 17.33
CA SER A 669 48.49 -4.50 16.19
C SER A 669 48.77 -3.62 14.97
N ASN A 670 48.14 -2.44 14.86
CA ASN A 670 48.29 -1.54 13.72
C ASN A 670 48.67 -0.11 14.17
N PRO A 671 49.91 0.12 14.64
CA PRO A 671 50.35 1.43 15.12
C PRO A 671 50.51 2.47 14.01
N GLN A 672 50.62 2.04 12.75
CA GLN A 672 50.70 2.94 11.58
C GLN A 672 49.30 3.38 11.12
N GLN A 673 49.08 4.69 11.05
CA GLN A 673 47.81 5.28 10.58
C GLN A 673 47.83 5.54 9.08
N ASP A 674 47.75 4.47 8.28
CA ASP A 674 47.50 4.59 6.85
C ASP A 674 46.00 4.52 6.52
N ARG A 675 45.63 4.90 5.29
CA ARG A 675 44.23 4.92 4.85
C ARG A 675 43.58 3.54 4.92
N ARG A 676 44.32 2.47 4.60
CA ARG A 676 43.82 1.09 4.65
C ARG A 676 43.50 0.63 6.08
N THR A 677 44.34 1.01 7.05
CA THR A 677 44.10 0.73 8.48
C THR A 677 42.90 1.52 9.01
N ALA A 678 42.74 2.77 8.60
CA ALA A 678 41.56 3.57 8.93
C ALA A 678 40.27 2.95 8.35
N ASP A 679 40.29 2.47 7.11
CA ASP A 679 39.14 1.79 6.48
C ASP A 679 38.80 0.47 7.18
N ARG A 680 39.81 -0.33 7.56
CA ARG A 680 39.62 -1.57 8.33
C ARG A 680 39.06 -1.30 9.72
N ARG A 681 39.55 -0.27 10.41
CA ARG A 681 39.03 0.15 11.72
C ARG A 681 37.57 0.56 11.60
N LYS A 682 37.24 1.38 10.60
CA LYS A 682 35.87 1.81 10.36
C LYS A 682 34.93 0.63 10.08
N LYS A 683 35.39 -0.35 9.30
CA LYS A 683 34.63 -1.59 9.07
C LYS A 683 34.35 -2.34 10.37
N LEU A 684 35.35 -2.47 11.24
CA LEU A 684 35.20 -3.10 12.56
C LEU A 684 34.21 -2.33 13.45
N GLU A 685 34.31 -0.99 13.49
CA GLU A 685 33.36 -0.14 14.21
C GLU A 685 31.93 -0.29 13.64
N ASP A 686 31.77 -0.37 12.32
CA ASP A 686 30.48 -0.59 11.67
C ASP A 686 29.89 -1.98 11.94
N GLU A 687 30.72 -3.03 12.04
CA GLU A 687 30.32 -4.39 12.44
C GLU A 687 29.77 -4.40 13.87
N TYR A 688 30.51 -3.89 14.85
CA TYR A 688 30.03 -3.79 16.25
C TYR A 688 28.80 -2.87 16.39
N ARG A 689 28.74 -1.78 15.62
CA ARG A 689 27.57 -0.90 15.58
C ARG A 689 26.32 -1.66 15.13
N GLU A 690 26.41 -2.53 14.13
CA GLU A 690 25.29 -3.34 13.69
C GLU A 690 24.91 -4.42 14.72
N GLU A 691 25.87 -5.06 15.38
CA GLU A 691 25.59 -5.98 16.49
C GLU A 691 24.83 -5.30 17.64
N LYS A 692 25.27 -4.11 18.07
CA LYS A 692 24.57 -3.29 19.07
C LYS A 692 23.14 -2.94 18.62
N ARG A 693 22.95 -2.65 17.33
CA ARG A 693 21.61 -2.39 16.75
C ARG A 693 20.73 -3.63 16.80
N VAL A 694 21.24 -4.81 16.47
CA VAL A 694 20.49 -6.07 16.53
C VAL A 694 20.00 -6.36 17.95
N ILE A 695 20.86 -6.17 18.97
CA ILE A 695 20.46 -6.30 20.38
C ILE A 695 19.32 -5.33 20.71
N ARG A 696 19.46 -4.06 20.34
CA ARG A 696 18.39 -3.07 20.58
C ARG A 696 17.08 -3.43 19.86
N ARG A 697 17.16 -3.91 18.61
CA ARG A 697 15.98 -4.36 17.85
C ARG A 697 15.29 -5.54 18.52
N GLU A 698 16.04 -6.49 19.09
CA GLU A 698 15.51 -7.62 19.86
C GLU A 698 14.64 -7.13 21.02
N PHE A 699 15.16 -6.24 21.87
CA PHE A 699 14.44 -5.79 23.06
C PHE A 699 13.30 -4.82 22.75
N VAL A 700 13.43 -4.00 21.70
CA VAL A 700 12.31 -3.18 21.20
C VAL A 700 11.16 -4.06 20.72
N ALA A 701 11.43 -5.12 19.95
CA ALA A 701 10.40 -6.05 19.50
C ALA A 701 9.74 -6.77 20.69
N ARG A 702 10.51 -7.16 21.71
CA ARG A 702 9.96 -7.73 22.96
C ARG A 702 9.06 -6.75 23.69
N ALA A 703 9.46 -5.48 23.82
CA ALA A 703 8.67 -4.43 24.46
C ALA A 703 7.34 -4.16 23.73
N TRP A 704 7.34 -4.16 22.39
CA TRP A 704 6.11 -4.09 21.60
C TRP A 704 5.19 -5.31 21.81
N LEU A 705 5.76 -6.52 21.87
CA LEU A 705 4.99 -7.77 21.97
C LEU A 705 4.29 -7.95 23.32
N VAL A 706 4.90 -7.50 24.42
CA VAL A 706 4.41 -7.81 25.77
C VAL A 706 2.96 -7.32 26.01
N PRO A 707 2.59 -6.06 25.73
CA PRO A 707 1.19 -5.62 25.82
C PRO A 707 0.26 -6.31 24.80
N LEU A 708 0.74 -6.54 23.57
CA LEU A 708 -0.04 -7.20 22.51
C LEU A 708 -0.43 -8.63 22.90
N MET A 709 0.50 -9.36 23.53
CA MET A 709 0.32 -10.74 24.00
C MET A 709 -0.67 -10.83 25.15
N ALA A 710 -0.61 -9.90 26.12
CA ALA A 710 -1.55 -9.88 27.23
C ALA A 710 -3.02 -9.74 26.77
N GLY A 711 -3.25 -9.05 25.64
CA GLY A 711 -4.57 -8.98 25.01
C GLY A 711 -4.95 -10.22 24.18
N SER A 712 -3.98 -10.91 23.56
CA SER A 712 -4.26 -11.97 22.58
C SER A 712 -4.32 -13.40 23.12
N VAL A 713 -3.81 -13.67 24.32
CA VAL A 713 -3.79 -15.01 24.90
C VAL A 713 -5.12 -15.40 25.54
N THR A 714 -5.41 -16.70 25.59
CA THR A 714 -6.58 -17.25 26.27
C THR A 714 -6.37 -17.31 27.80
N ASP A 715 -7.40 -17.75 28.53
CA ASP A 715 -7.34 -18.00 29.98
C ASP A 715 -6.15 -18.86 30.42
N LYS A 716 -5.67 -19.75 29.53
CA LYS A 716 -4.52 -20.64 29.79
C LYS A 716 -3.24 -19.89 30.16
N HIS A 717 -2.98 -18.76 29.50
CA HIS A 717 -1.71 -18.03 29.62
C HIS A 717 -1.86 -16.59 30.12
N ARG A 718 -3.09 -16.10 30.31
CA ARG A 718 -3.39 -14.71 30.68
C ARG A 718 -2.59 -14.20 31.88
N ARG A 719 -2.59 -14.93 32.99
CA ARG A 719 -1.86 -14.53 34.21
C ARG A 719 -0.36 -14.36 33.96
N GLN A 720 0.27 -15.30 33.25
CA GLN A 720 1.70 -15.24 32.92
C GLN A 720 2.02 -14.08 31.96
N ALA A 721 1.12 -13.79 31.01
CA ALA A 721 1.29 -12.66 30.10
C ALA A 721 1.18 -11.31 30.84
N MET A 722 0.22 -11.18 31.75
CA MET A 722 0.05 -9.99 32.61
C MET A 722 1.24 -9.79 33.54
N GLU A 723 1.76 -10.86 34.16
CA GLU A 723 2.96 -10.80 35.00
C GLU A 723 4.17 -10.28 34.23
N ARG A 724 4.33 -10.68 32.96
CA ARG A 724 5.40 -10.16 32.10
C ARG A 724 5.24 -8.67 31.82
N VAL A 725 4.02 -8.14 31.65
CA VAL A 725 3.80 -6.68 31.52
C VAL A 725 4.27 -5.97 32.79
N SER A 726 3.84 -6.45 33.96
CA SER A 726 4.20 -5.87 35.25
C SER A 726 5.71 -5.87 35.49
N LEU A 727 6.41 -6.93 35.06
CA LEU A 727 7.87 -7.03 35.16
C LEU A 727 8.61 -5.91 34.43
N TRP A 728 8.22 -5.61 33.19
CA TRP A 728 8.84 -4.52 32.44
C TRP A 728 8.57 -3.15 33.09
N LEU A 729 7.34 -2.92 33.57
CA LEU A 729 6.95 -1.65 34.19
C LEU A 729 7.59 -1.41 35.56
N ALA A 730 8.00 -2.47 36.25
CA ALA A 730 8.71 -2.36 37.53
C ALA A 730 10.07 -1.65 37.39
N HIS A 731 10.70 -1.62 36.21
CA HIS A 731 11.99 -0.92 35.99
C HIS A 731 11.85 0.59 35.73
N LEU A 732 10.62 1.10 35.67
CA LEU A 732 10.35 2.54 35.64
C LEU A 732 10.13 3.12 37.04
N ASP A 733 10.04 2.26 38.05
CA ASP A 733 9.85 2.67 39.44
C ASP A 733 11.21 3.02 40.07
N CYS A 734 11.45 4.30 40.31
CA CYS A 734 12.68 4.76 40.95
C CYS A 734 12.72 4.50 42.47
N GLU A 735 11.59 4.07 43.07
CA GLU A 735 11.48 3.70 44.49
C GLU A 735 11.56 2.19 44.71
N ARG A 736 11.80 1.40 43.64
CA ARG A 736 11.95 -0.05 43.73
C ARG A 736 13.13 -0.43 44.62
N LEU A 737 12.90 -1.38 45.54
CA LEU A 737 13.94 -1.98 46.39
C LEU A 737 15.17 -2.41 45.56
N GLY A 738 16.33 -1.85 45.89
CA GLY A 738 17.61 -2.13 45.22
C GLY A 738 17.92 -1.24 44.01
N SER A 739 16.99 -0.38 43.59
CA SER A 739 17.23 0.61 42.54
C SER A 739 17.21 2.02 43.10
N ASN A 740 18.07 2.89 42.55
CA ASN A 740 18.11 4.30 42.89
C ASN A 740 17.60 5.19 41.75
N ARG A 741 17.15 4.64 40.61
CA ARG A 741 16.71 5.42 39.44
C ARG A 741 15.78 4.61 38.54
N ALA A 742 15.06 5.26 37.64
CA ALA A 742 14.39 4.56 36.55
C ALA A 742 15.44 3.93 35.61
N GLU A 743 15.50 2.61 35.59
CA GLU A 743 16.53 1.81 34.91
C GLU A 743 16.24 1.62 33.42
N LEU A 744 14.97 1.53 33.05
CA LEU A 744 14.58 1.25 31.66
C LEU A 744 15.10 2.37 30.71
N PRO A 745 15.66 2.06 29.53
CA PRO A 745 16.05 3.07 28.54
C PRO A 745 14.84 3.75 27.90
N TYR A 746 15.01 4.96 27.37
CA TYR A 746 13.91 5.69 26.74
C TYR A 746 13.36 4.96 25.53
N THR A 747 14.20 4.28 24.74
CA THR A 747 13.71 3.50 23.59
C THR A 747 12.78 2.37 23.99
N LEU A 748 13.07 1.68 25.10
CA LEU A 748 12.21 0.60 25.58
C LEU A 748 10.94 1.14 26.23
N GLU A 749 11.00 2.30 26.90
CA GLU A 749 9.82 3.02 27.38
C GLU A 749 8.87 3.41 26.21
N ILE A 750 9.42 3.98 25.14
CA ILE A 750 8.69 4.33 23.91
C ILE A 750 8.09 3.07 23.26
N ALA A 751 8.87 2.00 23.15
CA ALA A 751 8.41 0.74 22.56
C ALA A 751 7.28 0.12 23.39
N LEU A 752 7.35 0.11 24.72
CA LEU A 752 6.24 -0.33 25.56
C LEU A 752 4.97 0.48 25.28
N ALA A 753 5.08 1.81 25.27
CA ALA A 753 3.93 2.70 24.98
C ALA A 753 3.31 2.40 23.61
N GLN A 754 4.13 2.20 22.57
CA GLN A 754 3.67 1.80 21.23
C GLN A 754 2.97 0.44 21.24
N GLY A 755 3.46 -0.52 22.04
CA GLY A 755 2.80 -1.81 22.26
C GLY A 755 1.40 -1.66 22.88
N PHE A 756 1.24 -0.81 23.90
CA PHE A 756 -0.07 -0.47 24.48
C PHE A 756 -0.99 0.17 23.43
N LYS A 757 -0.51 1.13 22.64
CA LYS A 757 -1.28 1.78 21.55
C LYS A 757 -1.75 0.76 20.50
N GLY A 758 -0.89 -0.19 20.12
CA GLY A 758 -1.25 -1.28 19.21
C GLY A 758 -2.30 -2.23 19.79
N ALA A 759 -2.22 -2.56 21.09
CA ALA A 759 -3.23 -3.36 21.78
C ALA A 759 -4.57 -2.60 21.90
N ALA A 760 -4.52 -1.29 22.12
CA ALA A 760 -5.70 -0.43 22.23
C ALA A 760 -6.47 -0.24 20.92
N ASN A 761 -5.80 -0.37 19.77
CA ASN A 761 -6.46 -0.25 18.46
C ASN A 761 -7.44 -1.41 18.16
N ARG A 762 -7.46 -2.47 18.97
CA ARG A 762 -8.36 -3.63 18.80
C ARG A 762 -9.73 -3.34 19.43
N ARG A 763 -10.81 -3.42 18.63
CA ARG A 763 -12.19 -3.25 19.11
C ARG A 763 -12.71 -4.53 19.80
N LEU A 764 -13.87 -4.47 20.45
CA LEU A 764 -14.46 -5.63 21.16
C LEU A 764 -14.71 -6.84 20.24
N ARG A 765 -14.98 -6.62 18.95
CA ARG A 765 -15.19 -7.70 17.96
C ARG A 765 -13.89 -8.38 17.53
N HIS A 766 -12.74 -7.76 17.77
CA HIS A 766 -11.45 -8.31 17.37
C HIS A 766 -11.17 -9.60 18.16
N ARG A 767 -10.74 -10.68 17.48
CA ARG A 767 -10.53 -12.00 18.12
C ARG A 767 -9.57 -11.98 19.33
N CYS A 768 -8.62 -11.04 19.33
CA CYS A 768 -7.64 -10.81 20.41
C CYS A 768 -8.06 -9.69 21.38
N ALA A 769 -9.36 -9.40 21.50
CA ALA A 769 -9.88 -8.47 22.49
C ALA A 769 -10.57 -9.26 23.62
N ASN A 770 -10.10 -9.04 24.84
CA ASN A 770 -10.70 -9.62 26.05
C ASN A 770 -10.93 -8.48 27.06
N ARG A 771 -12.10 -8.48 27.71
CA ARG A 771 -12.50 -7.46 28.69
C ARG A 771 -11.58 -7.42 29.90
N GLU A 772 -11.24 -8.57 30.48
CA GLU A 772 -10.35 -8.64 31.66
C GLU A 772 -8.94 -8.14 31.31
N SER A 773 -8.40 -8.57 30.17
CA SER A 773 -7.11 -8.08 29.68
C SER A 773 -7.13 -6.58 29.39
N ARG A 774 -8.24 -6.04 28.86
CA ARG A 774 -8.40 -4.60 28.63
C ARG A 774 -8.34 -3.81 29.92
N GLU A 775 -9.09 -4.21 30.95
CA GLU A 775 -9.11 -3.53 32.25
C GLU A 775 -7.71 -3.49 32.89
N PHE A 776 -6.98 -4.61 32.85
CA PHE A 776 -5.59 -4.68 33.29
C PHE A 776 -4.68 -3.77 32.46
N LEU A 777 -4.76 -3.82 31.13
CA LEU A 777 -3.92 -3.02 30.25
C LEU A 777 -4.16 -1.52 30.42
N VAL A 778 -5.40 -1.09 30.66
CA VAL A 778 -5.74 0.30 30.97
C VAL A 778 -5.04 0.75 32.26
N GLN A 779 -5.14 -0.03 33.35
CA GLN A 779 -4.44 0.30 34.59
C GLN A 779 -2.91 0.35 34.44
N GLN A 780 -2.34 -0.58 33.68
CA GLN A 780 -0.91 -0.60 33.41
C GLN A 780 -0.47 0.57 32.51
N ALA A 781 -1.30 0.98 31.54
CA ALA A 781 -1.05 2.15 30.72
C ALA A 781 -1.11 3.46 31.51
N GLU A 782 -2.04 3.59 32.46
CA GLU A 782 -2.08 4.73 33.39
C GLU A 782 -0.86 4.75 34.33
N THR A 783 -0.42 3.58 34.79
CA THR A 783 0.81 3.43 35.59
C THR A 783 2.04 3.86 34.80
N LEU A 784 2.14 3.41 33.55
CA LEU A 784 3.20 3.81 32.64
C LEU A 784 3.14 5.31 32.34
N LEU A 785 1.95 5.87 32.09
CA LEU A 785 1.77 7.31 31.85
C LEU A 785 2.21 8.14 33.06
N ALA A 786 1.93 7.67 34.28
CA ALA A 786 2.36 8.33 35.51
C ALA A 786 3.88 8.35 35.69
N ARG A 787 4.56 7.28 35.25
CA ARG A 787 6.03 7.12 35.38
C ARG A 787 6.81 7.56 34.14
N ALA A 788 6.12 7.85 33.03
CA ALA A 788 6.73 8.18 31.75
C ALA A 788 7.60 9.44 31.84
N ARG A 789 8.85 9.30 31.43
CA ARG A 789 9.83 10.39 31.37
C ARG A 789 9.84 11.05 30.00
N CYS A 790 9.49 10.31 28.95
CA CYS A 790 9.50 10.79 27.58
C CYS A 790 8.14 11.38 27.18
N TRP A 791 8.14 12.58 26.59
CA TRP A 791 6.92 13.24 26.09
C TRP A 791 6.22 12.40 25.01
N TYR A 792 6.98 11.66 24.20
CA TYR A 792 6.43 10.86 23.11
C TYR A 792 5.72 9.60 23.63
N SER A 793 6.24 8.99 24.69
CA SER A 793 5.53 7.93 25.43
C SER A 793 4.21 8.45 25.99
N GLN A 794 4.19 9.68 26.54
CA GLN A 794 2.96 10.29 27.07
C GLN A 794 1.90 10.53 25.97
N VAL A 795 2.29 11.11 24.82
CA VAL A 795 1.38 11.25 23.65
C VAL A 795 0.82 9.90 23.23
N THR A 796 1.70 8.90 23.10
CA THR A 796 1.33 7.55 22.67
C THR A 796 0.34 6.88 23.64
N LEU A 797 0.52 7.05 24.95
CA LEU A 797 -0.35 6.47 25.97
C LEU A 797 -1.68 7.20 26.07
N ILE A 798 -1.71 8.52 25.89
CA ILE A 798 -2.97 9.27 25.80
C ILE A 798 -3.78 8.77 24.60
N HIS A 799 -3.16 8.56 23.44
CA HIS A 799 -3.84 7.95 22.29
C HIS A 799 -4.36 6.54 22.62
N ALA A 800 -3.56 5.70 23.29
CA ALA A 800 -3.98 4.35 23.69
C ALA A 800 -5.18 4.37 24.65
N LEU A 801 -5.14 5.19 25.69
CA LEU A 801 -6.22 5.36 26.66
C LEU A 801 -7.49 5.91 26.00
N THR A 802 -7.35 6.82 25.05
CA THR A 802 -8.47 7.34 24.24
C THR A 802 -9.19 6.21 23.52
N LEU A 803 -8.46 5.30 22.87
CA LEU A 803 -9.03 4.16 22.15
C LEU A 803 -9.73 3.17 23.08
N TRP A 804 -9.24 2.98 24.31
CA TRP A 804 -9.91 2.15 25.31
C TRP A 804 -11.07 2.85 26.01
N GLU A 805 -11.19 4.18 25.96
CA GLU A 805 -12.33 4.87 26.52
C GLU A 805 -13.50 4.97 25.53
N LEU A 806 -13.22 4.83 24.23
CA LEU A 806 -14.25 4.77 23.20
C LEU A 806 -15.20 3.57 23.41
N ARG A 807 -16.47 3.84 23.17
CA ARG A 807 -17.57 2.86 23.25
C ARG A 807 -17.86 2.27 21.89
N ASP A 808 -17.94 0.95 21.82
CA ASP A 808 -18.30 0.21 20.61
C ASP A 808 -19.80 0.25 20.24
N GLY A 809 -20.63 0.86 21.11
CA GLY A 809 -22.09 0.78 21.10
C GLY A 809 -22.76 1.22 19.80
N THR A 810 -23.30 0.20 19.12
CA THR A 810 -24.74 0.07 18.79
C THR A 810 -25.43 1.28 18.17
N GLY A 811 -25.69 1.19 16.85
CA GLY A 811 -26.81 1.94 16.28
C GLY A 811 -28.06 1.70 17.11
N ASN A 812 -28.82 2.76 17.33
CA ASN A 812 -30.10 2.79 18.03
C ASN A 812 -30.85 1.44 17.94
N LEU A 813 -30.80 0.65 19.01
CA LEU A 813 -31.93 -0.23 19.29
C LEU A 813 -33.12 0.72 19.53
N PRO A 814 -34.23 0.60 18.78
CA PRO A 814 -35.42 1.39 19.07
C PRO A 814 -35.96 0.93 20.44
N GLY A 815 -35.52 1.59 21.51
CA GLY A 815 -35.88 1.22 22.88
C GLY A 815 -34.91 1.65 23.98
N GLU A 816 -33.63 1.94 23.68
CA GLU A 816 -32.73 2.50 24.72
C GLU A 816 -32.99 4.00 24.89
N THR A 817 -33.79 4.30 25.93
CA THR A 817 -34.16 5.64 26.37
C THR A 817 -32.96 6.59 26.48
N ALA A 818 -33.15 7.81 25.97
CA ALA A 818 -32.28 8.98 26.02
C ALA A 818 -32.02 9.51 27.46
N GLY A 819 -31.55 8.66 28.36
CA GLY A 819 -31.42 8.94 29.79
C GLY A 819 -30.11 8.51 30.45
N THR A 820 -29.11 8.04 29.70
CA THR A 820 -27.75 7.87 30.26
C THR A 820 -27.01 9.21 30.26
N PRO A 821 -26.40 9.63 31.38
CA PRO A 821 -25.78 10.96 31.49
C PRO A 821 -24.68 11.13 30.44
N ARG A 822 -24.65 12.31 29.81
CA ARG A 822 -23.57 12.75 28.91
C ARG A 822 -22.23 12.51 29.61
N TYR A 823 -21.47 11.56 29.10
CA TYR A 823 -20.14 11.22 29.58
C TYR A 823 -19.22 12.45 29.44
N ASP A 824 -18.57 12.90 30.53
CA ASP A 824 -17.65 14.05 30.51
C ASP A 824 -16.29 13.62 29.95
N ALA A 825 -16.22 13.42 28.62
CA ALA A 825 -14.99 13.13 27.90
C ALA A 825 -13.81 14.07 28.27
N PRO A 826 -14.04 15.39 28.46
CA PRO A 826 -13.03 16.28 29.02
C PRO A 826 -12.49 15.88 30.39
N GLN A 827 -13.30 15.26 31.27
CA GLN A 827 -12.86 14.84 32.60
C GLN A 827 -11.85 13.69 32.56
N ALA A 828 -12.09 12.67 31.73
CA ALA A 828 -11.17 11.55 31.56
C ALA A 828 -9.79 12.03 31.06
N VAL A 829 -9.80 12.88 30.03
CA VAL A 829 -8.58 13.46 29.48
C VAL A 829 -7.86 14.36 30.49
N ARG A 830 -8.58 15.20 31.24
CA ARG A 830 -8.00 16.03 32.31
C ARG A 830 -7.31 15.19 33.38
N ARG A 831 -7.89 14.04 33.74
CA ARG A 831 -7.27 13.07 34.66
C ARG A 831 -5.95 12.54 34.08
N TRP A 832 -5.94 12.10 32.82
CA TRP A 832 -4.72 11.59 32.16
C TRP A 832 -3.62 12.65 32.07
N VAL A 833 -3.97 13.88 31.71
CA VAL A 833 -3.04 15.02 31.71
C VAL A 833 -2.50 15.30 33.12
N GLY A 834 -3.33 15.17 34.15
CA GLY A 834 -2.93 15.36 35.54
C GLY A 834 -1.96 14.30 36.07
N ILE A 835 -2.04 13.07 35.56
CA ILE A 835 -1.11 11.98 35.94
C ILE A 835 0.12 11.92 35.03
N ALA A 836 0.10 12.45 33.82
CA ALA A 836 1.20 12.35 32.86
C ALA A 836 2.53 12.86 33.46
N GLY A 837 3.49 11.93 33.64
CA GLY A 837 4.80 12.22 34.24
C GLY A 837 4.77 12.59 35.74
N SER A 838 3.64 12.49 36.43
CA SER A 838 3.50 12.96 37.82
C SER A 838 4.39 12.19 38.81
N LYS A 839 4.77 10.95 38.47
CA LYS A 839 5.65 10.05 39.25
C LYS A 839 6.95 9.73 38.49
N ARG A 840 7.36 10.55 37.52
CA ARG A 840 8.62 10.34 36.79
C ARG A 840 9.82 10.54 37.71
N ASP A 841 10.92 9.84 37.43
CA ASP A 841 12.17 9.94 38.21
C ASP A 841 12.60 11.41 38.33
N PRO A 842 12.73 11.96 39.56
CA PRO A 842 13.13 13.34 39.77
C PRO A 842 14.45 13.72 39.09
N ARG A 843 15.36 12.76 38.87
CA ARG A 843 16.66 12.96 38.20
C ARG A 843 16.54 13.20 36.70
N SER A 844 15.42 12.82 36.09
CA SER A 844 15.16 13.05 34.67
C SER A 844 14.69 14.49 34.38
N ARG A 845 14.31 15.24 35.41
CA ARG A 845 13.81 16.63 35.28
C ARG A 845 14.89 17.55 34.75
N LYS A 846 14.55 18.38 33.77
CA LYS A 846 15.46 19.38 33.20
C LYS A 846 15.21 20.77 33.80
N PRO A 847 16.20 21.68 33.79
CA PRO A 847 16.01 23.07 34.20
C PRO A 847 14.86 23.71 33.41
N GLY A 848 13.92 24.36 34.11
CA GLY A 848 12.75 24.99 33.51
C GLY A 848 11.50 24.11 33.38
N ASP A 849 11.61 22.82 33.74
CA ASP A 849 10.45 21.91 33.75
C ASP A 849 9.40 22.25 34.80
N VAL A 850 9.82 22.85 35.90
CA VAL A 850 8.96 23.25 37.00
C VAL A 850 8.58 24.72 36.82
N GLY A 851 7.28 24.99 36.74
CA GLY A 851 6.77 26.35 36.69
C GLY A 851 6.93 27.09 38.03
N PRO A 852 6.66 28.41 38.06
CA PRO A 852 6.84 29.24 39.26
C PRO A 852 6.03 28.78 40.48
N LYS A 853 4.93 28.04 40.26
CA LYS A 853 4.05 27.48 41.30
C LYS A 853 4.48 26.08 41.78
N GLY A 854 5.68 25.61 41.43
CA GLY A 854 6.17 24.28 41.79
C GLY A 854 5.52 23.11 41.03
N LYS A 855 4.60 23.38 40.10
CA LYS A 855 3.99 22.37 39.23
C LYS A 855 4.81 22.18 37.96
N GLU A 856 5.00 20.94 37.55
CA GLU A 856 5.62 20.63 36.26
C GLU A 856 4.77 21.19 35.11
N ARG A 857 5.45 21.75 34.11
CA ARG A 857 4.82 22.22 32.88
C ARG A 857 4.49 21.02 32.01
N LEU A 858 3.30 21.03 31.42
CA LEU A 858 2.93 20.03 30.43
C LEU A 858 3.65 20.31 29.10
N HIS A 859 4.18 19.28 28.47
CA HIS A 859 4.81 19.41 27.15
C HIS A 859 3.77 19.87 26.09
N PRO A 860 4.07 20.84 25.21
CA PRO A 860 3.11 21.36 24.24
C PRO A 860 2.47 20.29 23.33
N PHE A 861 3.23 19.31 22.85
CA PHE A 861 2.67 18.20 22.06
C PHE A 861 1.75 17.29 22.87
N VAL A 862 2.01 17.11 24.18
CA VAL A 862 1.15 16.31 25.07
C VAL A 862 -0.15 17.06 25.33
N ALA A 863 -0.07 18.38 25.51
CA ALA A 863 -1.25 19.24 25.65
C ALA A 863 -2.15 19.19 24.41
N GLU A 864 -1.60 19.36 23.22
CA GLU A 864 -2.38 19.29 21.97
C GLU A 864 -2.95 17.88 21.73
N ALA A 865 -2.16 16.83 21.95
CA ALA A 865 -2.62 15.46 21.82
C ALA A 865 -3.80 15.16 22.75
N ALA A 866 -3.77 15.70 23.98
CA ALA A 866 -4.88 15.60 24.92
C ALA A 866 -6.14 16.34 24.42
N GLU A 867 -6.01 17.54 23.86
CA GLU A 867 -7.16 18.24 23.28
C GLU A 867 -7.76 17.49 22.08
N LEU A 868 -6.92 16.91 21.22
CA LEU A 868 -7.35 16.08 20.09
C LEU A 868 -8.01 14.77 20.57
N ALA A 869 -7.48 14.17 21.64
CA ALA A 869 -8.10 13.01 22.29
C ALA A 869 -9.49 13.33 22.86
N ALA A 870 -9.68 14.50 23.47
CA ALA A 870 -11.00 14.93 23.93
C ALA A 870 -11.99 15.04 22.76
N LEU A 871 -11.57 15.64 21.64
CA LEU A 871 -12.38 15.70 20.42
C LEU A 871 -12.69 14.31 19.86
N ALA A 872 -11.74 13.38 19.88
CA ALA A 872 -11.97 12.00 19.45
C ALA A 872 -13.06 11.30 20.27
N LEU A 873 -13.08 11.50 21.59
CA LEU A 873 -14.10 10.96 22.48
C LEU A 873 -15.46 11.64 22.30
N GLU A 874 -15.48 12.96 22.12
CA GLU A 874 -16.69 13.75 21.89
C GLU A 874 -17.38 13.38 20.58
N THR A 875 -16.61 13.19 19.51
CA THR A 875 -17.17 12.82 18.20
C THR A 875 -17.37 11.32 18.04
N GLY A 876 -16.66 10.49 18.81
CA GLY A 876 -16.58 9.04 18.57
C GLY A 876 -15.82 8.68 17.29
N HIS A 877 -14.93 9.57 16.81
CA HIS A 877 -14.19 9.43 15.55
C HIS A 877 -12.67 9.57 15.72
N PRO A 878 -12.00 8.56 16.32
CA PRO A 878 -10.56 8.61 16.56
C PRO A 878 -9.73 8.82 15.29
N GLU A 879 -10.16 8.25 14.16
CA GLU A 879 -9.46 8.34 12.87
C GLU A 879 -9.25 9.77 12.36
N HIS A 880 -10.03 10.74 12.85
CA HIS A 880 -9.87 12.16 12.51
C HIS A 880 -8.89 12.90 13.43
N TYR A 881 -8.55 12.39 14.61
CA TYR A 881 -7.84 13.19 15.63
C TYR A 881 -6.55 12.55 16.13
N ILE A 882 -6.45 11.21 16.07
CA ILE A 882 -5.31 10.44 16.57
C ILE A 882 -4.83 9.42 15.51
N TRP A 883 -3.68 8.80 15.74
CA TRP A 883 -3.06 7.84 14.81
C TRP A 883 -2.33 6.71 15.54
N ILE A 884 -2.17 5.57 14.83
CA ILE A 884 -1.51 4.36 15.36
C ILE A 884 -0.02 4.32 15.03
N ASP A 885 0.37 4.69 13.82
CA ASP A 885 1.77 4.75 13.40
C ASP A 885 2.00 6.06 12.65
N GLU A 886 2.95 6.86 13.13
CA GLU A 886 3.22 8.20 12.62
C GLU A 886 3.69 8.11 11.16
N ARG A 887 4.55 7.13 10.86
CA ARG A 887 5.06 6.90 9.51
C ARG A 887 3.94 6.46 8.56
N GLY A 888 3.13 5.47 8.96
CA GLY A 888 2.00 4.98 8.18
C GLY A 888 0.96 6.06 7.89
N ALA A 889 0.59 6.85 8.91
CA ALA A 889 -0.38 7.94 8.76
C ALA A 889 0.13 9.07 7.84
N MET A 890 1.42 9.41 7.92
CA MET A 890 2.04 10.45 7.10
C MET A 890 2.26 10.01 5.64
N GLN A 891 2.58 8.74 5.39
CA GLN A 891 2.88 8.26 4.04
C GLN A 891 1.63 8.07 3.19
N LYS A 892 0.49 7.77 3.80
CA LYS A 892 -0.77 7.46 3.13
C LYS A 892 -1.69 8.67 3.08
N VAL A 893 -2.32 8.92 1.92
CA VAL A 893 -3.38 9.94 1.83
C VAL A 893 -4.57 9.47 2.66
N GLY A 894 -5.00 8.23 2.42
CA GLY A 894 -6.12 7.60 3.10
C GLY A 894 -7.39 7.55 2.26
N SER A 895 -8.28 6.62 2.62
CA SER A 895 -9.62 6.51 2.05
C SER A 895 -10.65 7.30 2.87
N THR A 896 -11.77 7.65 2.23
CA THR A 896 -12.85 8.42 2.87
C THR A 896 -13.39 7.67 4.10
N PRO A 897 -13.44 8.31 5.28
CA PRO A 897 -14.02 7.70 6.48
C PRO A 897 -15.55 7.59 6.33
N VAL A 898 -16.14 6.65 7.06
CA VAL A 898 -17.59 6.41 7.04
C VAL A 898 -18.36 7.64 7.54
N ASP A 899 -19.56 7.87 7.01
CA ASP A 899 -20.52 8.79 7.64
C ASP A 899 -20.67 8.44 9.13
N PRO A 900 -20.45 9.41 10.05
CA PRO A 900 -20.68 9.27 11.49
C PRO A 900 -21.98 8.59 11.91
N ARG A 901 -23.01 8.66 11.05
CA ARG A 901 -24.33 8.09 11.32
C ARG A 901 -24.41 6.58 11.10
N ASN A 902 -23.45 5.98 10.38
CA ASN A 902 -23.45 4.56 10.07
C ASN A 902 -22.68 3.74 11.11
N GLN A 903 -23.13 2.52 11.36
CA GLN A 903 -22.49 1.62 12.30
C GLN A 903 -21.10 1.18 11.82
N ARG A 904 -20.07 1.37 12.66
CA ARG A 904 -18.70 0.93 12.38
C ARG A 904 -18.59 -0.59 12.31
N ARG A 905 -18.12 -1.13 11.18
CA ARG A 905 -18.01 -2.58 10.96
C ARG A 905 -16.61 -3.16 11.18
N HIS A 906 -15.54 -2.38 10.97
CA HIS A 906 -14.16 -2.86 11.10
C HIS A 906 -13.77 -3.29 12.53
N ASN A 907 -12.89 -4.28 12.67
CA ASN A 907 -12.39 -4.81 13.95
C ASN A 907 -11.32 -3.93 14.64
N LEU A 908 -10.91 -2.83 14.01
CA LEU A 908 -9.92 -1.88 14.52
C LEU A 908 -10.56 -0.50 14.65
N TRP A 909 -10.07 0.31 15.58
CA TRP A 909 -10.54 1.69 15.72
C TRP A 909 -10.06 2.57 14.58
N ILE A 910 -8.79 2.42 14.20
CA ILE A 910 -8.14 3.14 13.12
C ILE A 910 -7.54 2.10 12.17
N PRO A 911 -8.16 1.89 11.00
CA PRO A 911 -7.71 0.87 10.07
C PRO A 911 -6.51 1.32 9.22
N PRO A 912 -5.73 0.40 8.63
CA PRO A 912 -4.54 0.73 7.84
C PRO A 912 -4.81 1.53 6.55
N SER A 913 -6.08 1.63 6.14
CA SER A 913 -6.58 2.39 4.99
C SER A 913 -6.77 3.89 5.28
N VAL A 914 -6.66 4.30 6.56
CA VAL A 914 -6.70 5.70 7.00
C VAL A 914 -5.33 6.34 6.82
N GLY A 915 -5.33 7.62 6.46
CA GLY A 915 -4.13 8.42 6.22
C GLY A 915 -4.33 9.88 6.62
N TRP A 916 -3.33 10.72 6.34
CA TRP A 916 -3.31 12.10 6.82
C TRP A 916 -4.45 12.98 6.28
N SER A 917 -5.10 12.63 5.16
CA SER A 917 -6.19 13.46 4.61
C SER A 917 -7.45 13.41 5.48
N THR A 918 -7.64 12.30 6.18
CA THR A 918 -8.75 12.10 7.13
C THR A 918 -8.52 12.88 8.43
N LEU A 919 -7.27 13.11 8.81
CA LEU A 919 -6.94 13.81 10.04
C LEU A 919 -7.41 15.27 9.99
N HIS A 920 -7.88 15.76 11.13
CA HIS A 920 -8.18 17.16 11.37
C HIS A 920 -6.92 18.02 11.15
N PRO A 921 -7.03 19.25 10.61
CA PRO A 921 -5.87 20.12 10.34
C PRO A 921 -4.89 20.27 11.51
N ARG A 922 -5.39 20.36 12.75
CA ARG A 922 -4.57 20.42 13.97
C ARG A 922 -3.76 19.13 14.20
N ALA A 923 -4.39 17.97 14.02
CA ALA A 923 -3.72 16.67 14.12
C ALA A 923 -2.67 16.49 13.02
N GLN A 924 -2.94 16.98 11.79
CA GLN A 924 -1.95 16.98 10.70
C GLN A 924 -0.71 17.82 11.04
N GLN A 925 -0.89 19.00 11.65
CA GLN A 925 0.22 19.86 12.08
C GLN A 925 1.00 19.26 13.25
N LEU A 926 0.30 18.66 14.23
CA LEU A 926 0.93 17.95 15.34
C LEU A 926 1.77 16.77 14.84
N LEU A 927 1.19 15.92 13.97
CA LEU A 927 1.90 14.79 13.36
C LEU A 927 3.17 15.25 12.65
N ALA A 928 3.09 16.33 11.86
CA ALA A 928 4.22 16.86 11.12
C ALA A 928 5.38 17.28 12.03
N ASP A 929 5.09 18.02 13.11
CA ASP A 929 6.13 18.52 14.02
C ASP A 929 6.65 17.43 14.98
N VAL A 930 5.80 16.47 15.37
CA VAL A 930 6.21 15.25 16.09
C VAL A 930 7.21 14.46 15.24
N THR A 931 6.91 14.21 13.96
CA THR A 931 7.83 13.50 13.06
C THR A 931 9.15 14.25 12.86
N LEU A 932 9.12 15.60 12.76
CA LEU A 932 10.36 16.39 12.69
C LEU A 932 11.23 16.15 13.94
N LEU A 933 10.64 16.17 15.13
CA LEU A 933 11.39 15.96 16.38
C LEU A 933 11.92 14.52 16.49
N LEU A 934 11.12 13.52 16.13
CA LEU A 934 11.55 12.11 16.09
C LEU A 934 12.70 11.89 15.09
N ASN A 935 12.66 12.56 13.93
CA ASN A 935 13.75 12.49 12.95
C ASN A 935 15.05 13.13 13.46
N LEU A 936 14.99 14.08 14.39
CA LEU A 936 16.17 14.66 15.03
C LEU A 936 16.74 13.71 16.11
N THR A 937 15.87 13.08 16.90
CA THR A 937 16.27 12.18 17.99
C THR A 937 16.71 10.80 17.51
N GLU A 938 16.07 10.23 16.49
CA GLU A 938 16.24 8.84 16.05
C GLU A 938 16.95 8.69 14.68
N ARG A 939 17.70 9.71 14.23
CA ARG A 939 18.49 9.60 12.98
C ARG A 939 19.62 8.55 13.05
N ASP A 940 20.05 8.09 11.87
CA ASP A 940 21.23 7.24 11.68
C ASP A 940 22.45 7.75 12.46
N GLY A 941 23.08 6.85 13.22
CA GLY A 941 24.24 7.15 14.07
C GLY A 941 24.64 5.95 14.93
N ASP A 942 25.50 6.19 15.92
CA ASP A 942 25.81 5.23 16.97
C ASP A 942 24.56 5.02 17.86
N PRO A 943 24.11 3.77 18.11
CA PRO A 943 23.05 3.47 19.06
C PRO A 943 23.18 4.17 20.42
N ASP A 944 24.41 4.36 20.91
CA ASP A 944 24.71 4.98 22.20
C ASP A 944 24.34 6.48 22.23
N GLU A 945 24.48 7.17 21.09
CA GLU A 945 24.12 8.59 20.95
C GLU A 945 22.60 8.80 20.90
N THR A 946 21.82 7.81 20.46
CA THR A 946 20.37 7.95 20.33
C THR A 946 19.67 8.13 21.67
N GLU A 947 20.05 7.38 22.71
CA GLU A 947 19.48 7.56 24.06
C GLU A 947 19.80 8.95 24.62
N THR A 948 21.03 9.42 24.41
CA THR A 948 21.45 10.77 24.81
C THR A 948 20.64 11.85 24.09
N ARG A 949 20.35 11.67 22.80
CA ARG A 949 19.51 12.60 22.02
C ARG A 949 18.06 12.61 22.48
N ILE A 950 17.48 11.44 22.77
CA ILE A 950 16.13 11.36 23.32
C ILE A 950 16.06 12.06 24.68
N ASP A 951 17.04 11.84 25.55
CA ASP A 951 17.14 12.52 26.84
C ASP A 951 17.20 14.06 26.70
N ARG A 952 18.00 14.57 25.75
CA ARG A 952 18.07 16.01 25.41
C ARG A 952 16.78 16.56 24.82
N ALA A 953 15.93 15.73 24.22
CA ALA A 953 14.65 16.17 23.69
C ALA A 953 13.52 16.18 24.74
N ASN A 954 13.72 15.52 25.88
CA ASN A 954 12.70 15.37 26.93
C ASN A 954 12.62 16.57 27.89
N HIS A 955 12.62 17.79 27.35
CA HIS A 955 12.28 19.00 28.09
C HIS A 955 10.78 19.25 28.00
N THR A 956 10.18 19.91 29.00
CA THR A 956 8.78 20.36 28.92
C THR A 956 8.56 21.53 27.96
N THR A 957 9.63 22.12 27.41
CA THR A 957 9.60 23.15 26.36
C THR A 957 10.05 22.58 25.03
N LEU A 958 9.53 23.10 23.92
CA LEU A 958 9.96 22.69 22.58
C LEU A 958 11.27 23.39 22.16
N PRO A 959 12.08 22.76 21.29
CA PRO A 959 13.24 23.39 20.68
C PRO A 959 12.93 24.73 20.01
N PRO A 960 13.83 25.72 20.06
CA PRO A 960 13.71 26.98 19.32
C PRO A 960 13.48 26.75 17.82
N CYS A 961 14.03 25.66 17.27
CA CYS A 961 13.88 25.31 15.87
C CYS A 961 12.47 24.86 15.46
N LEU A 962 11.59 24.54 16.42
CA LEU A 962 10.18 24.21 16.16
C LEU A 962 9.22 25.34 16.54
N THR A 963 9.67 26.26 17.41
CA THR A 963 8.85 27.34 17.97
C THR A 963 9.10 28.69 17.30
N LYS A 964 10.37 29.11 17.16
CA LYS A 964 10.77 30.46 16.77
C LYS A 964 11.31 30.57 15.35
N ASP A 965 12.22 29.68 14.96
CA ASP A 965 12.94 29.78 13.66
C ASP A 965 13.36 28.41 13.14
N ARG A 966 12.88 28.00 11.96
CA ARG A 966 13.21 26.70 11.33
C ARG A 966 14.48 26.69 10.48
N GLU A 967 15.12 27.83 10.24
CA GLU A 967 16.33 27.94 9.43
C GLU A 967 17.48 27.01 9.89
N PRO A 968 17.74 26.84 11.21
CA PRO A 968 18.75 25.90 11.72
C PRO A 968 18.61 24.46 11.24
N LEU A 969 17.39 24.02 10.89
CA LEU A 969 17.16 22.65 10.42
C LEU A 969 17.82 22.36 9.07
N ARG A 970 18.06 23.39 8.22
CA ARG A 970 18.70 23.27 6.90
C ARG A 970 18.18 22.08 6.05
N PRO A 971 16.87 22.02 5.74
CA PRO A 971 16.25 20.86 5.08
C PRO A 971 16.84 20.51 3.70
N SER A 972 17.47 21.48 3.03
CA SER A 972 18.12 21.35 1.72
C SER A 972 19.56 20.77 1.75
N HIS A 973 20.06 20.36 2.92
CA HIS A 973 21.42 19.84 3.09
C HIS A 973 21.59 18.42 2.47
N THR A 974 22.68 18.17 1.73
CA THR A 974 22.98 16.90 1.02
C THR A 974 24.31 16.27 1.47
N VAL A 975 24.41 14.94 1.40
CA VAL A 975 25.58 14.15 1.87
C VAL A 975 26.88 14.52 1.12
N GLY A 976 26.81 14.87 -0.16
CA GLY A 976 28.00 15.15 -1.00
C GLY A 976 28.74 16.46 -0.71
N ARG A 977 28.20 17.36 0.13
CA ARG A 977 28.81 18.66 0.48
C ARG A 977 29.44 18.73 1.87
N ALA A 978 29.35 17.66 2.68
CA ALA A 978 29.80 17.71 4.06
C ALA A 978 30.36 16.37 4.53
N ALA A 979 31.57 16.41 5.09
CA ALA A 979 31.88 15.52 6.20
C ALA A 979 30.74 15.58 7.22
N THR A 980 30.38 14.46 7.84
CA THR A 980 29.30 14.30 8.82
C THR A 980 29.20 15.49 9.78
N THR A 981 28.29 16.44 9.50
CA THR A 981 28.10 17.61 10.36
C THR A 981 27.48 17.13 11.66
N GLN A 982 28.18 17.31 12.78
CA GLN A 982 27.73 16.80 14.08
C GLN A 982 26.40 17.46 14.50
N PRO A 983 25.51 16.72 15.21
CA PRO A 983 24.33 17.32 15.81
C PRO A 983 24.75 18.48 16.73
N GLY A 984 24.00 19.58 16.70
CA GLY A 984 24.27 20.80 17.45
C GLY A 984 25.02 21.88 16.67
N SER A 985 25.69 21.52 15.57
CA SER A 985 26.55 22.42 14.78
C SER A 985 25.86 23.64 14.15
N THR A 986 24.54 23.57 13.93
CA THR A 986 23.76 24.63 13.27
C THR A 986 22.68 25.22 14.17
N CYS A 987 22.63 24.79 15.44
CA CYS A 987 21.68 25.31 16.40
C CYS A 987 21.87 26.82 16.61
N LEU A 988 20.78 27.48 17.04
CA LEU A 988 20.89 28.82 17.63
C LEU A 988 21.82 28.78 18.84
N ARG A 989 22.48 29.92 19.14
CA ARG A 989 23.36 30.05 20.30
C ARG A 989 22.63 29.63 21.58
N ASP A 990 23.32 28.87 22.42
CA ASP A 990 22.83 28.37 23.72
C ASP A 990 21.56 27.51 23.66
N CYS A 991 21.29 26.86 22.51
CA CYS A 991 20.19 25.92 22.38
C CYS A 991 20.47 24.65 23.19
N PRO A 992 19.70 24.36 24.26
CA PRO A 992 19.98 23.23 25.17
C PRO A 992 19.75 21.85 24.52
N PHE A 993 19.13 21.82 23.34
CA PHE A 993 18.78 20.60 22.64
C PHE A 993 19.90 20.04 21.76
N GLU A 994 20.72 20.91 21.14
CA GLU A 994 21.87 20.51 20.29
C GLU A 994 21.56 19.45 19.21
N MET A 995 20.40 19.51 18.55
CA MET A 995 19.99 18.47 17.58
C MET A 995 20.08 18.87 16.10
N CYS A 996 20.24 20.15 15.78
CA CYS A 996 20.29 20.64 14.39
C CYS A 996 21.67 20.36 13.75
N PRO A 997 21.77 20.07 12.44
CA PRO A 997 20.71 20.20 11.43
C PRO A 997 19.84 18.94 11.31
N TYR A 998 18.74 19.06 10.56
CA TYR A 998 17.93 17.92 10.13
C TYR A 998 18.81 16.94 9.32
N PRO A 999 18.56 15.61 9.39
CA PRO A 999 19.36 14.60 8.68
C PRO A 999 19.61 14.95 7.21
N ALA A 1000 20.83 14.73 6.73
CA ALA A 1000 21.18 15.10 5.35
C ALA A 1000 20.43 14.23 4.34
N LYS A 1001 20.15 14.78 3.16
CA LYS A 1001 19.49 14.06 2.07
C LYS A 1001 20.40 12.92 1.58
N GLY A 1002 19.94 11.68 1.75
CA GLY A 1002 20.72 10.45 1.52
C GLY A 1002 21.02 9.64 2.79
N GLN A 1003 20.89 10.22 3.98
CA GLN A 1003 20.79 9.47 5.24
C GLN A 1003 19.35 8.99 5.42
N GLN A 1004 19.11 7.85 6.07
CA GLN A 1004 17.74 7.38 6.36
C GLN A 1004 17.28 8.04 7.67
N PRO A 1005 16.41 9.08 7.64
CA PRO A 1005 15.75 9.49 8.87
C PRO A 1005 14.80 8.39 9.34
N TRP A 1006 14.31 8.53 10.57
CA TRP A 1006 13.31 7.64 11.13
C TRP A 1006 12.07 7.49 10.19
N ALA A 1007 11.59 8.61 9.64
CA ALA A 1007 10.61 8.63 8.54
C ALA A 1007 10.83 9.82 7.59
N GLU A 1008 10.93 9.57 6.28
CA GLU A 1008 11.01 10.64 5.27
C GLU A 1008 9.62 11.23 5.00
N LEU A 1009 9.49 12.56 5.14
CA LEU A 1009 8.29 13.33 4.85
C LEU A 1009 8.07 13.39 3.33
N ASN A 1010 6.98 12.81 2.83
CA ASN A 1010 6.69 12.80 1.39
C ASN A 1010 6.24 14.20 0.88
N GLU A 1011 6.39 14.43 -0.43
CA GLU A 1011 6.00 15.69 -1.05
C GLU A 1011 4.50 16.02 -0.85
N PRO A 1012 3.54 15.09 -1.09
CA PRO A 1012 2.12 15.38 -0.90
C PRO A 1012 1.78 15.90 0.51
N PHE A 1013 2.34 15.29 1.56
CA PHE A 1013 2.14 15.71 2.94
C PHE A 1013 2.76 17.08 3.21
N CYS A 1014 3.98 17.34 2.74
CA CYS A 1014 4.61 18.67 2.88
C CYS A 1014 3.81 19.77 2.16
N ARG A 1015 3.27 19.48 0.98
CA ARG A 1015 2.38 20.40 0.24
C ARG A 1015 1.06 20.63 0.97
N GLN A 1016 0.52 19.60 1.62
CA GLN A 1016 -0.63 19.73 2.47
C GLN A 1016 -0.36 20.67 3.66
N GLN A 1017 0.80 20.57 4.33
CA GLN A 1017 1.17 21.51 5.39
C GLN A 1017 1.22 22.96 4.89
N GLN A 1018 1.70 23.19 3.66
CA GLN A 1018 1.61 24.52 3.03
C GLN A 1018 0.16 24.97 2.82
N ALA A 1019 -0.71 24.07 2.37
CA ALA A 1019 -2.11 24.38 2.10
C ALA A 1019 -2.86 24.80 3.37
N LEU A 1020 -2.58 24.18 4.52
CA LEU A 1020 -3.16 24.55 5.82
C LEU A 1020 -2.80 26.00 6.24
N LEU A 1021 -1.62 26.48 5.85
CA LEU A 1021 -1.09 27.80 6.23
C LEU A 1021 -1.59 28.95 5.32
N ARG A 1022 -1.95 28.66 4.07
CA ARG A 1022 -2.34 29.70 3.08
C ARG A 1022 -3.73 30.25 3.38
N PRO A 1023 -3.97 31.58 3.28
CA PRO A 1023 -5.30 32.16 3.32
C PRO A 1023 -6.19 31.53 2.25
N GLY A 1024 -7.44 31.21 2.59
CA GLY A 1024 -8.39 30.72 1.58
C GLY A 1024 -8.63 31.83 0.57
N ARG A 1025 -8.07 31.70 -0.65
CA ARG A 1025 -8.40 32.63 -1.74
C ARG A 1025 -9.90 32.52 -2.01
N ARG A 1026 -10.62 33.64 -1.99
CA ARG A 1026 -12.03 33.77 -2.44
C ARG A 1026 -12.13 33.62 -3.98
N GLY A 1027 -11.55 32.56 -4.53
CA GLY A 1027 -11.64 32.19 -5.93
C GLY A 1027 -11.68 30.68 -6.04
N TRP A 1028 -12.77 30.16 -6.62
CA TRP A 1028 -12.96 28.77 -7.09
C TRP A 1028 -12.74 27.62 -6.08
N ALA A 1029 -12.44 27.89 -4.80
CA ALA A 1029 -12.28 26.93 -3.69
C ALA A 1029 -13.41 27.03 -2.65
N GLY A 1030 -14.63 27.36 -3.08
CA GLY A 1030 -15.76 27.68 -2.20
C GLY A 1030 -16.44 26.48 -1.52
N LEU A 1031 -16.16 25.23 -1.91
CA LEU A 1031 -16.96 24.07 -1.46
C LEU A 1031 -16.26 23.15 -0.45
N SER A 1032 -14.93 22.98 -0.49
CA SER A 1032 -14.21 22.23 0.55
C SER A 1032 -14.06 22.99 1.87
N SER A 1033 -14.39 24.29 1.83
CA SER A 1033 -14.27 25.20 2.95
C SER A 1033 -15.54 25.18 3.81
N LEU A 1034 -16.71 24.82 3.26
CA LEU A 1034 -17.99 24.99 3.95
C LEU A 1034 -18.17 24.06 5.16
N TRP A 1035 -17.75 22.79 5.09
CA TRP A 1035 -17.87 21.87 6.24
C TRP A 1035 -16.98 22.28 7.44
N TRP A 1036 -15.72 22.70 7.21
CA TRP A 1036 -14.82 23.17 8.27
C TRP A 1036 -15.10 24.61 8.71
N GLN A 1037 -15.53 25.50 7.80
CA GLN A 1037 -15.87 26.91 8.12
C GLN A 1037 -17.14 27.04 8.95
N LEU A 1038 -18.06 26.07 8.87
CA LEU A 1038 -19.25 26.04 9.73
C LEU A 1038 -18.95 25.57 11.16
N GLN A 1039 -17.79 24.95 11.42
CA GLN A 1039 -17.42 24.42 12.74
C GLN A 1039 -16.33 25.22 13.48
N THR A 1040 -15.64 26.18 12.83
CA THR A 1040 -14.61 26.99 13.49
C THR A 1040 -14.61 28.46 13.06
N PRO A 1041 -15.34 29.34 13.77
CA PRO A 1041 -15.18 30.77 13.57
C PRO A 1041 -13.84 31.21 14.18
N PHE A 1042 -12.95 31.78 13.36
CA PHE A 1042 -11.76 32.54 13.78
C PHE A 1042 -10.79 31.87 14.79
N ARG A 1043 -9.96 30.92 14.35
CA ARG A 1043 -8.72 30.53 15.08
C ARG A 1043 -7.47 30.57 14.19
N HIS A 1044 -6.31 30.73 14.82
CA HIS A 1044 -4.99 30.82 14.17
C HIS A 1044 -4.73 29.60 13.26
N ARG A 1045 -4.27 29.83 12.02
CA ARG A 1045 -3.92 28.77 11.05
C ARG A 1045 -2.57 28.09 11.33
N THR A 1046 -1.78 28.71 12.20
CA THR A 1046 -0.54 28.16 12.74
C THR A 1046 -0.86 27.35 13.99
N ALA A 1047 -0.07 26.30 14.24
CA ALA A 1047 -0.26 25.52 15.45
C ALA A 1047 0.00 26.38 16.70
N PRO A 1048 -0.65 26.11 17.84
CA PRO A 1048 -0.54 26.93 19.06
C PRO A 1048 0.90 27.09 19.59
N TRP A 1049 1.78 26.13 19.32
CA TRP A 1049 3.18 26.15 19.74
C TRP A 1049 4.14 26.78 18.72
N GLN A 1050 3.65 27.18 17.54
CA GLN A 1050 4.44 27.81 16.49
C GLN A 1050 4.27 29.33 16.58
N ASP A 1051 5.31 30.04 17.05
CA ASP A 1051 5.33 31.49 17.18
C ASP A 1051 6.00 32.20 15.98
N MET A 1052 6.25 31.44 14.91
CA MET A 1052 6.93 31.91 13.70
C MET A 1052 5.97 32.45 12.64
N PRO A 1053 6.41 33.41 11.79
CA PRO A 1053 5.58 33.98 10.75
C PRO A 1053 5.19 32.92 9.70
N ARG A 1054 3.94 32.98 9.22
CA ARG A 1054 3.42 32.03 8.21
C ARG A 1054 4.30 31.93 6.96
N LYS A 1055 4.94 33.02 6.55
CA LYS A 1055 5.82 33.06 5.37
C LYS A 1055 7.01 32.13 5.52
N GLU A 1056 7.59 32.06 6.73
CA GLU A 1056 8.73 31.21 7.02
C GLU A 1056 8.34 29.72 7.04
N LEU A 1057 7.21 29.39 7.67
CA LEU A 1057 6.67 28.03 7.62
C LEU A 1057 6.37 27.57 6.19
N LEU A 1058 5.78 28.45 5.37
CA LEU A 1058 5.53 28.15 3.96
C LEU A 1058 6.82 27.86 3.19
N ASP A 1059 7.87 28.63 3.43
CA ASP A 1059 9.19 28.41 2.80
C ASP A 1059 9.84 27.10 3.27
N PHE A 1060 9.82 26.83 4.58
CA PHE A 1060 10.34 25.59 5.16
C PHE A 1060 9.66 24.36 4.55
N TRP A 1061 8.33 24.31 4.53
CA TRP A 1061 7.60 23.20 3.94
C TRP A 1061 7.79 23.11 2.42
N SER A 1062 8.12 24.21 1.75
CA SER A 1062 8.51 24.22 0.33
C SER A 1062 9.83 23.49 0.12
N LYS A 1063 10.83 23.80 0.96
CA LYS A 1063 12.15 23.15 0.95
C LYS A 1063 12.04 21.66 1.31
N MET A 1064 11.18 21.30 2.26
CA MET A 1064 10.90 19.89 2.58
C MET A 1064 10.22 19.15 1.43
N ALA A 1065 9.23 19.76 0.76
CA ALA A 1065 8.60 19.15 -0.43
C ALA A 1065 9.60 18.95 -1.59
N LEU A 1066 10.61 19.81 -1.71
CA LEU A 1066 11.70 19.68 -2.68
C LEU A 1066 12.70 18.57 -2.30
N ARG A 1067 12.79 18.23 -1.01
CA ARG A 1067 13.75 17.27 -0.48
C ARG A 1067 13.46 15.85 -0.97
N SER A 1068 12.19 15.44 -1.01
CA SER A 1068 11.79 14.08 -1.43
C SER A 1068 12.04 13.77 -2.93
N ARG A 1069 12.55 14.74 -3.72
CA ARG A 1069 12.60 14.67 -5.20
C ARG A 1069 13.85 14.11 -5.84
N SER A 1070 14.96 13.91 -5.13
CA SER A 1070 16.21 13.57 -5.83
C SER A 1070 17.11 12.63 -5.05
N HIS A 1071 17.07 11.35 -5.39
CA HIS A 1071 18.21 10.46 -5.14
C HIS A 1071 19.39 10.71 -6.09
N THR A 1072 19.28 11.60 -7.08
CA THR A 1072 20.39 11.88 -8.02
C THR A 1072 20.53 13.37 -8.33
N ARG A 1073 21.38 14.05 -7.56
CA ARG A 1073 22.04 15.29 -8.00
C ARG A 1073 23.54 15.25 -7.67
N SER A 1074 24.14 14.07 -7.79
CA SER A 1074 25.57 13.85 -7.69
C SER A 1074 26.04 13.15 -8.96
N GLY A 1075 26.62 13.93 -9.88
CA GLY A 1075 27.20 13.45 -11.14
C GLY A 1075 26.71 14.27 -12.32
N GLY A 1076 27.37 15.39 -12.59
CA GLY A 1076 27.13 16.14 -13.83
C GLY A 1076 27.33 17.64 -13.69
N THR A 1077 28.56 18.07 -13.42
CA THR A 1077 29.20 19.27 -13.98
C THR A 1077 30.67 19.18 -13.60
N ASP A 1078 31.48 18.65 -14.52
CA ASP A 1078 32.86 19.06 -14.79
C ASP A 1078 33.32 18.30 -16.04
N THR A 1079 32.90 18.84 -17.19
CA THR A 1079 33.64 18.95 -18.46
C THR A 1079 32.86 19.86 -19.38
#